data_AF-A0A445JPJ8-F1
#
_entry.id   AF-A0A445JPJ8-F1
#
_cell.length_a   1.000
_cell.length_b   1.000
_cell.length_c   1.000
_cell.angle_alpha   90.00
_cell.angle_beta   90.00
_cell.angle_gamma   90.00
#
_symmetry.space_group_name_H-M   'P 1'
#
loop_
_entity.id
_entity.type
_entity.pdbx_description
1 polymer ?
#
loop_
_entity_poly.entity_id
_entity_poly.type
_entity_poly.pdbx_seq_one_letter_code
_entity_poly.pdbx_strand_id
1 'polypeptide(L)'
;MSKNIRKHSSQNSQEMHMLAIKTLKTTEGILISITKAHPQWKHLVSAVDHRVDRALAILRPQAIAEHRALLASLGWPPPLFALNSLDSDARTANQVANPLLTMQVDLKVQYSENFLALCNLQELQRQRKARQLEGHDREVALRQSLWVIEELVNPLSLASQRHFSKWVDKPEFIFTLVYKITRDYVDSMDELLQPLVDEAKLLGYSCREEWISAMVTSLTTYLAKEIFPSYISQLDEESVIGIQSSARISWLHLIDLTIAFDKRIKSLVEHSGILLSFDDDIMQKISSLSVFCDRPDWLDLWAEIELGDALGKLKPDIQDENNWRKKVEGVVLSSYTDDHKSPLISNAFLRHLASVIDRCRSLPSVILRSKFLRFAGVPIIRNFFDSILIRCQEAEGLTALTDDDAVIKVTISVNAAHYFESVLKEWSEDVFFLEMGMDEDDKTELESNSNSYGELLPESSRRVIFDDEIKKLEEFRTEWVEKISLVILRGFDSHSRDYVKNKRQWQKGEEGWTVSKTLIEALDYLQSKMSVVEVSLNDRDFVGVWRSLAAGIDRLIFNGILISNVKFHNSGVERFGSDLEVLFGVFGAWCLRPEGFFPKSSEGLKLLKMDENRVQECMGGGKRWLKENGIRRLSVTEAEKILKNRVFRS
;
A
#
# COMPACT_ATOMS: atom_id res chain seq x y z
N MET A 1 -22.76 55.72 -42.15
CA MET A 1 -23.83 54.76 -42.48
C MET A 1 -23.42 53.27 -42.51
N SER A 2 -22.12 52.90 -42.56
CA SER A 2 -21.71 51.47 -42.60
C SER A 2 -21.61 50.75 -41.25
N LYS A 3 -21.63 51.45 -40.11
CA LYS A 3 -21.61 50.84 -38.76
C LYS A 3 -22.95 50.21 -38.34
N ASN A 4 -24.09 50.71 -38.84
CA ASN A 4 -25.42 50.20 -38.47
C ASN A 4 -25.83 48.95 -39.27
N ILE A 5 -25.33 48.78 -40.49
CA ILE A 5 -25.64 47.62 -41.34
C ILE A 5 -24.93 46.35 -40.82
N ARG A 6 -23.70 46.46 -40.32
CA ARG A 6 -22.98 45.34 -39.67
C ARG A 6 -23.64 44.90 -38.35
N LYS A 7 -24.21 45.84 -37.57
CA LYS A 7 -24.96 45.52 -36.34
C LYS A 7 -26.27 44.78 -36.62
N HIS A 8 -27.01 45.18 -37.66
CA HIS A 8 -28.25 44.50 -38.04
C HIS A 8 -28.01 43.12 -38.67
N SER A 9 -26.93 42.92 -39.44
CA SER A 9 -26.62 41.59 -39.99
C SER A 9 -26.13 40.60 -38.92
N SER A 10 -25.40 41.07 -37.89
CA SER A 10 -24.96 40.22 -36.78
C SER A 10 -26.13 39.82 -35.87
N GLN A 11 -27.04 40.75 -35.58
CA GLN A 11 -28.26 40.46 -34.80
C GLN A 11 -29.17 39.43 -35.49
N ASN A 12 -29.41 39.58 -36.79
CA ASN A 12 -30.21 38.61 -37.56
C ASN A 12 -29.55 37.21 -37.59
N SER A 13 -28.22 37.14 -37.62
CA SER A 13 -27.48 35.87 -37.59
C SER A 13 -27.59 35.18 -36.23
N GLN A 14 -27.48 35.94 -35.13
CA GLN A 14 -27.60 35.42 -33.76
C GLN A 14 -29.02 34.93 -33.44
N GLU A 15 -30.06 35.66 -33.88
CA GLU A 15 -31.46 35.23 -33.76
C GLU A 15 -31.73 33.95 -34.56
N MET A 16 -31.18 33.83 -35.78
CA MET A 16 -31.28 32.60 -36.57
C MET A 16 -30.56 31.41 -35.91
N HIS A 17 -29.42 31.64 -35.25
CA HIS A 17 -28.69 30.61 -34.51
C HIS A 17 -29.49 30.09 -33.31
N MET A 18 -30.08 30.98 -32.52
CA MET A 18 -30.91 30.59 -31.38
C MET A 18 -32.18 29.84 -31.82
N LEU A 19 -32.78 30.24 -32.93
CA LEU A 19 -33.91 29.53 -33.54
C LEU A 19 -33.51 28.13 -34.02
N ALA A 20 -32.33 27.98 -34.63
CA ALA A 20 -31.80 26.69 -35.06
C ALA A 20 -31.55 25.75 -33.87
N ILE A 21 -30.92 26.24 -32.79
CA ILE A 21 -30.68 25.47 -31.57
C ILE A 21 -32.00 25.03 -30.94
N LYS A 22 -32.99 25.92 -30.85
CA LYS A 22 -34.33 25.58 -30.32
C LYS A 22 -35.05 24.51 -31.16
N THR A 23 -34.91 24.58 -32.48
CA THR A 23 -35.47 23.59 -33.40
C THR A 23 -34.81 22.22 -33.21
N LEU A 24 -33.48 22.19 -33.07
CA LEU A 24 -32.74 20.96 -32.80
C LEU A 24 -33.10 20.35 -31.44
N LYS A 25 -33.23 21.16 -30.38
CA LYS A 25 -33.71 20.71 -29.06
C LYS A 25 -35.11 20.10 -29.13
N THR A 26 -36.02 20.74 -29.85
CA THR A 26 -37.39 20.20 -30.04
C THR A 26 -37.36 18.88 -30.81
N THR A 27 -36.51 18.79 -31.84
CA THR A 27 -36.29 17.55 -32.60
C THR A 27 -35.78 16.43 -31.71
N GLU A 28 -34.80 16.70 -30.85
CA GLU A 28 -34.26 15.73 -29.89
C GLU A 28 -35.32 15.26 -28.87
N GLY A 29 -36.15 16.18 -28.36
CA GLY A 29 -37.28 15.81 -27.48
C GLY A 29 -38.30 14.88 -28.15
N ILE A 30 -38.58 15.11 -29.44
CA ILE A 30 -39.43 14.22 -30.25
C ILE A 30 -38.75 12.86 -30.44
N LEU A 31 -37.44 12.83 -30.75
CA LEU A 31 -36.68 11.58 -30.91
C LEU A 31 -36.68 10.76 -29.62
N ILE A 32 -36.46 11.36 -28.46
CA ILE A 32 -36.52 10.67 -27.16
C ILE A 32 -37.89 10.01 -26.96
N SER A 33 -38.97 10.72 -27.31
CA SER A 33 -40.34 10.20 -27.20
C SER A 33 -40.59 9.02 -28.14
N ILE A 34 -40.10 9.10 -29.39
CA ILE A 34 -40.21 8.05 -30.39
C ILE A 34 -39.38 6.82 -30.01
N THR A 35 -38.15 7.01 -29.54
CA THR A 35 -37.27 5.90 -29.10
C THR A 35 -37.92 5.11 -27.96
N LYS A 36 -38.61 5.77 -27.03
CA LYS A 36 -39.33 5.12 -25.92
C LYS A 36 -40.63 4.44 -26.38
N ALA A 37 -41.41 5.08 -27.25
CA ALA A 37 -42.70 4.55 -27.71
C ALA A 37 -42.56 3.42 -28.75
N HIS A 38 -41.55 3.49 -29.62
CA HIS A 38 -41.37 2.61 -30.77
C HIS A 38 -39.90 2.20 -30.97
N PRO A 39 -39.38 1.27 -30.15
CA PRO A 39 -37.97 0.85 -30.17
C PRO A 39 -37.54 0.15 -31.47
N GLN A 40 -38.49 -0.22 -32.34
CA GLN A 40 -38.22 -0.90 -33.62
C GLN A 40 -37.88 0.08 -34.75
N TRP A 41 -38.11 1.40 -34.57
CA TRP A 41 -37.88 2.42 -35.60
C TRP A 41 -36.43 2.94 -35.66
N LYS A 42 -35.46 2.05 -35.41
CA LYS A 42 -34.03 2.41 -35.29
C LYS A 42 -33.47 3.07 -36.54
N HIS A 43 -33.86 2.62 -37.74
CA HIS A 43 -33.40 3.20 -39.00
C HIS A 43 -33.90 4.64 -39.22
N LEU A 44 -35.13 4.95 -38.79
CA LEU A 44 -35.68 6.30 -38.88
C LEU A 44 -34.96 7.24 -37.91
N VAL A 45 -34.78 6.79 -36.66
CA VAL A 45 -34.03 7.54 -35.63
C VAL A 45 -32.59 7.80 -36.11
N SER A 46 -31.91 6.79 -36.66
CA SER A 46 -30.55 6.93 -37.23
C SER A 46 -30.49 7.91 -38.40
N ALA A 47 -31.48 7.91 -39.31
CA ALA A 47 -31.51 8.85 -40.43
C ALA A 47 -31.71 10.30 -39.99
N VAL A 48 -32.53 10.54 -38.96
CA VAL A 48 -32.67 11.88 -38.36
C VAL A 48 -31.39 12.25 -37.62
N ASP A 49 -30.78 11.30 -36.90
CA ASP A 49 -29.51 11.52 -36.21
C ASP A 49 -28.42 12.00 -37.19
N HIS A 50 -28.23 11.36 -38.34
CA HIS A 50 -27.25 11.82 -39.32
C HIS A 50 -27.48 13.27 -39.81
N ARG A 51 -28.74 13.73 -39.87
CA ARG A 51 -29.06 15.11 -40.26
C ARG A 51 -28.74 16.10 -39.15
N VAL A 52 -29.04 15.73 -37.90
CA VAL A 52 -28.67 16.53 -36.72
C VAL A 52 -27.14 16.61 -36.59
N ASP A 53 -26.40 15.52 -36.83
CA ASP A 53 -24.93 15.55 -36.79
C ASP A 53 -24.34 16.48 -37.84
N ARG A 54 -24.89 16.47 -39.07
CA ARG A 54 -24.52 17.44 -40.11
C ARG A 54 -24.80 18.88 -39.71
N ALA A 55 -25.92 19.14 -39.05
CA ALA A 55 -26.25 20.48 -38.57
C ALA A 55 -25.29 20.92 -37.44
N LEU A 56 -25.01 20.04 -36.47
CA LEU A 56 -24.09 20.30 -35.37
C LEU A 56 -22.65 20.50 -35.84
N ALA A 57 -22.20 19.77 -36.88
CA ALA A 57 -20.88 19.92 -37.48
C ALA A 57 -20.66 21.31 -38.10
N ILE A 58 -21.73 22.03 -38.46
CA ILE A 58 -21.68 23.40 -38.97
C ILE A 58 -21.86 24.42 -37.83
N LEU A 59 -22.90 24.22 -37.00
CA LEU A 59 -23.27 25.17 -35.95
C LEU A 59 -22.22 25.28 -34.85
N ARG A 60 -21.59 24.16 -34.45
CA ARG A 60 -20.62 24.17 -33.34
C ARG A 60 -19.36 24.98 -33.66
N PRO A 61 -18.63 24.75 -34.78
CA PRO A 61 -17.46 25.57 -35.11
C PRO A 61 -17.81 27.05 -35.29
N GLN A 62 -18.98 27.36 -35.86
CA GLN A 62 -19.42 28.74 -36.06
C GLN A 62 -19.69 29.45 -34.72
N ALA A 63 -20.43 28.81 -33.80
CA ALA A 63 -20.71 29.37 -32.48
C ALA A 63 -19.42 29.59 -31.66
N ILE A 64 -18.45 28.66 -31.75
CA ILE A 64 -17.14 28.81 -31.11
C ILE A 64 -16.37 29.99 -31.70
N ALA A 65 -16.34 30.13 -33.03
CA ALA A 65 -15.65 31.24 -33.69
C ALA A 65 -16.26 32.61 -33.33
N GLU A 66 -17.59 32.70 -33.28
CA GLU A 66 -18.31 33.91 -32.86
C GLU A 66 -18.01 34.27 -31.40
N HIS A 67 -18.01 33.28 -30.51
CA HIS A 67 -17.67 33.47 -29.10
C HIS A 67 -16.21 33.93 -28.92
N ARG A 68 -15.25 33.30 -29.60
CA ARG A 68 -13.83 33.72 -29.60
C ARG A 68 -13.65 35.15 -30.11
N ALA A 69 -14.34 35.52 -31.18
CA ALA A 69 -14.28 36.87 -31.73
C ALA A 69 -14.82 37.90 -30.74
N LEU A 70 -15.90 37.56 -30.01
CA LEU A 70 -16.43 38.41 -28.96
C LEU A 70 -15.44 38.55 -27.79
N LEU A 71 -14.88 37.44 -27.29
CA LEU A 71 -13.85 37.44 -26.25
C LEU A 71 -12.64 38.32 -26.63
N ALA A 72 -12.16 38.20 -27.86
CA ALA A 72 -11.08 39.04 -28.37
C ALA A 72 -11.46 40.54 -28.38
N SER A 73 -12.70 40.88 -28.72
CA SER A 73 -13.17 42.26 -28.71
C SER A 73 -13.33 42.84 -27.30
N LEU A 74 -13.51 41.97 -26.30
CA LEU A 74 -13.54 42.30 -24.87
C LEU A 74 -12.13 42.42 -24.26
N GLY A 75 -11.07 42.15 -25.02
CA GLY A 75 -9.69 42.19 -24.54
C GLY A 75 -9.27 40.95 -23.75
N TRP A 76 -9.97 39.82 -23.96
CA TRP A 76 -9.57 38.52 -23.44
C TRP A 76 -8.57 37.84 -24.40
N PRO A 77 -7.47 37.23 -23.91
CA PRO A 77 -7.04 37.14 -22.52
C PRO A 77 -6.35 38.42 -22.03
N PRO A 78 -6.48 38.77 -20.75
CA PRO A 78 -5.76 39.91 -20.16
C PRO A 78 -4.23 39.71 -20.20
N PRO A 79 -3.44 40.80 -20.27
CA PRO A 79 -1.99 40.69 -20.33
C PRO A 79 -1.43 40.09 -19.03
N LEU A 80 -0.64 39.01 -19.16
CA LEU A 80 -0.04 38.28 -18.04
C LEU A 80 1.02 39.11 -17.26
N PHE A 81 1.42 40.29 -17.78
CA PHE A 81 2.44 41.17 -17.20
C PHE A 81 2.02 41.84 -15.88
N ALA A 82 0.72 41.99 -15.61
CA ALA A 82 0.21 42.53 -14.34
C ALA A 82 0.47 41.57 -13.15
N LEU A 83 0.91 40.34 -13.40
CA LEU A 83 1.16 39.33 -12.37
C LEU A 83 2.63 39.26 -11.89
N ASN A 84 3.53 40.10 -12.41
CA ASN A 84 4.98 40.04 -12.09
C ASN A 84 5.43 40.90 -10.89
N SER A 85 4.58 41.70 -10.25
CA SER A 85 4.97 42.44 -9.05
C SER A 85 4.85 41.55 -7.80
N LEU A 86 5.95 40.90 -7.42
CA LEU A 86 6.04 40.19 -6.13
C LEU A 86 6.21 41.14 -4.93
N ASP A 87 6.52 42.42 -5.16
CA ASP A 87 6.74 43.42 -4.11
C ASP A 87 5.98 44.72 -4.41
N SER A 88 4.84 44.92 -3.73
CA SER A 88 4.47 46.23 -3.17
C SER A 88 3.28 46.08 -2.23
N ASP A 89 3.55 46.36 -0.95
CA ASP A 89 2.63 46.76 0.12
C ASP A 89 1.13 46.46 -0.01
N ALA A 90 0.70 45.59 0.91
CA ALA A 90 -0.66 45.43 1.34
C ALA A 90 -1.27 46.79 1.76
N ARG A 91 -2.03 47.44 0.87
CA ARG A 91 -3.16 48.34 1.18
C ARG A 91 -3.88 48.96 -0.03
N THR A 92 -3.42 48.72 -1.26
CA THR A 92 -4.20 48.98 -2.48
C THR A 92 -4.03 47.80 -3.43
N ALA A 93 -4.85 46.76 -3.23
CA ALA A 93 -4.99 45.67 -4.16
C ALA A 93 -5.56 46.22 -5.48
N ASN A 94 -4.69 46.57 -6.43
CA ASN A 94 -5.09 46.64 -7.82
C ASN A 94 -5.37 45.20 -8.27
N GLN A 95 -6.56 44.71 -7.95
CA GLN A 95 -7.14 43.50 -8.52
C GLN A 95 -6.93 43.58 -10.03
N VAL A 96 -6.33 42.54 -10.63
CA VAL A 96 -6.31 42.42 -12.08
C VAL A 96 -7.77 42.41 -12.51
N ALA A 97 -8.26 43.54 -13.03
CA ALA A 97 -9.67 43.71 -13.30
C ALA A 97 -10.05 42.70 -14.38
N ASN A 98 -10.80 41.66 -14.00
CA ASN A 98 -11.32 40.70 -14.94
C ASN A 98 -12.10 41.48 -16.00
N PRO A 99 -11.67 41.49 -17.29
CA PRO A 99 -12.32 42.30 -18.32
C PRO A 99 -13.76 41.84 -18.57
N LEU A 100 -14.13 40.65 -18.09
CA LEU A 100 -15.49 40.14 -18.13
C LEU A 100 -16.41 40.76 -17.05
N LEU A 101 -15.85 41.34 -15.97
CA LEU A 101 -16.62 42.06 -14.94
C LEU A 101 -16.86 43.54 -15.29
N THR A 102 -16.00 44.11 -16.14
CA THR A 102 -16.05 45.54 -16.52
C THR A 102 -16.79 45.79 -17.85
N MET A 103 -17.54 44.81 -18.34
CA MET A 103 -18.28 44.90 -19.60
C MET A 103 -19.32 46.03 -19.61
N GLN A 104 -19.44 46.73 -20.75
CA GLN A 104 -20.58 47.62 -21.01
C GLN A 104 -21.88 46.80 -21.09
N VAL A 105 -23.00 47.38 -20.66
CA VAL A 105 -24.31 46.70 -20.55
C VAL A 105 -24.71 46.00 -21.85
N ASP A 106 -24.54 46.66 -23.01
CA ASP A 106 -24.88 46.09 -24.33
C ASP A 106 -24.02 44.86 -24.69
N LEU A 107 -22.72 44.90 -24.36
CA LEU A 107 -21.78 43.80 -24.63
C LEU A 107 -21.99 42.64 -23.66
N LYS A 108 -22.43 42.92 -22.42
CA LYS A 108 -22.79 41.90 -21.43
C LYS A 108 -23.96 41.04 -21.92
N VAL A 109 -24.99 41.66 -22.50
CA VAL A 109 -26.14 40.94 -23.08
C VAL A 109 -25.70 40.05 -24.23
N GLN A 110 -24.91 40.59 -25.17
CA GLN A 110 -24.37 39.80 -26.29
C GLN A 110 -23.47 38.65 -25.84
N TYR A 111 -22.68 38.86 -24.77
CA TYR A 111 -21.87 37.82 -24.16
C TYR A 111 -22.72 36.73 -23.54
N SER A 112 -23.73 37.08 -22.74
CA SER A 112 -24.64 36.09 -22.15
C SER A 112 -25.39 35.29 -23.21
N GLU A 113 -25.84 35.91 -24.30
CA GLU A 113 -26.53 35.22 -25.39
C GLU A 113 -25.63 34.20 -26.10
N ASN A 114 -24.39 34.59 -26.43
CA ASN A 114 -23.42 33.68 -27.05
C ASN A 114 -22.97 32.57 -26.09
N PHE A 115 -22.81 32.89 -24.80
CA PHE A 115 -22.50 31.91 -23.75
C PHE A 115 -23.61 30.87 -23.64
N LEU A 116 -24.86 31.32 -23.52
CA LEU A 116 -26.04 30.46 -23.45
C LEU A 116 -26.20 29.63 -24.72
N ALA A 117 -25.92 30.17 -25.91
CA ALA A 117 -25.97 29.43 -27.16
C ALA A 117 -25.00 28.23 -27.15
N LEU A 118 -23.76 28.42 -26.69
CA LEU A 118 -22.77 27.35 -26.57
C LEU A 118 -23.16 26.32 -25.50
N CYS A 119 -23.59 26.76 -24.31
CA CYS A 119 -24.06 25.85 -23.26
C CYS A 119 -25.28 25.04 -23.73
N ASN A 120 -26.21 25.66 -24.45
CA ASN A 120 -27.38 25.00 -25.01
C ASN A 120 -27.02 23.96 -26.10
N LEU A 121 -25.99 24.21 -26.90
CA LEU A 121 -25.44 23.26 -27.86
C LEU A 121 -24.75 22.08 -27.16
N GLN A 122 -23.99 22.34 -26.11
CA GLN A 122 -23.34 21.31 -25.30
C GLN A 122 -24.38 20.40 -24.63
N GLU A 123 -25.42 20.98 -24.02
CA GLU A 123 -26.51 20.22 -23.40
C GLU A 123 -27.24 19.34 -24.41
N LEU A 124 -27.51 19.86 -25.61
CA LEU A 124 -28.10 19.09 -26.70
C LEU A 124 -27.21 17.89 -27.08
N GLN A 125 -25.90 18.09 -27.18
CA GLN A 125 -24.96 17.01 -27.49
C GLN A 125 -24.90 15.96 -26.37
N ARG A 126 -24.96 16.39 -25.10
CA ARG A 126 -24.98 15.50 -23.93
C ARG A 126 -26.23 14.62 -23.91
N GLN A 127 -27.42 15.23 -24.06
CA GLN A 127 -28.70 14.50 -24.10
C GLN A 127 -28.73 13.47 -25.22
N ARG A 128 -28.24 13.85 -26.39
CA ARG A 128 -28.14 12.99 -27.57
C ARG A 128 -27.23 11.79 -27.34
N LYS A 129 -26.03 12.01 -26.79
CA LYS A 129 -25.10 10.92 -26.42
C LYS A 129 -25.72 9.98 -25.40
N ALA A 130 -26.41 10.52 -24.38
CA ALA A 130 -27.10 9.71 -23.38
C ALA A 130 -28.19 8.82 -23.99
N ARG A 131 -28.95 9.31 -24.99
CA ARG A 131 -29.91 8.51 -25.75
C ARG A 131 -29.23 7.45 -26.62
N GLN A 132 -28.15 7.80 -27.32
CA GLN A 132 -27.45 6.87 -28.23
C GLN A 132 -26.77 5.73 -27.48
N LEU A 133 -26.32 5.98 -26.26
CA LEU A 133 -25.62 5.01 -25.40
C LEU A 133 -26.55 4.28 -24.42
N GLU A 134 -27.87 4.35 -24.62
CA GLU A 134 -28.85 3.71 -23.74
C GLU A 134 -28.64 2.16 -23.73
N GLY A 135 -28.05 1.64 -22.66
CA GLY A 135 -27.73 0.21 -22.48
C GLY A 135 -26.23 -0.14 -22.37
N HIS A 136 -25.33 0.84 -22.50
CA HIS A 136 -23.88 0.71 -22.20
C HIS A 136 -23.52 1.68 -21.04
N ASP A 137 -22.40 1.43 -20.35
CA ASP A 137 -22.00 2.17 -19.14
C ASP A 137 -22.15 3.69 -19.29
N ARG A 138 -22.99 4.25 -18.39
CA ARG A 138 -23.49 5.63 -18.47
C ARG A 138 -22.51 6.66 -17.91
N GLU A 139 -21.56 6.25 -17.09
CA GLU A 139 -20.87 7.19 -16.17
C GLU A 139 -19.65 7.85 -16.82
N VAL A 140 -18.82 7.10 -17.55
CA VAL A 140 -17.54 7.60 -18.10
C VAL A 140 -17.71 8.47 -19.36
N ALA A 141 -18.81 8.33 -20.11
CA ALA A 141 -18.95 8.95 -21.44
C ALA A 141 -19.61 10.34 -21.46
N LEU A 142 -20.17 10.83 -20.33
CA LEU A 142 -21.11 11.96 -20.33
C LEU A 142 -20.58 13.29 -19.78
N ARG A 143 -19.54 13.32 -18.95
CA ARG A 143 -18.98 14.58 -18.40
C ARG A 143 -17.76 15.08 -19.20
N GLN A 144 -18.03 15.66 -20.36
CA GLN A 144 -17.03 16.43 -21.10
C GLN A 144 -16.79 17.79 -20.41
N SER A 145 -15.59 18.34 -20.53
CA SER A 145 -15.27 19.71 -20.11
C SER A 145 -16.25 20.73 -20.69
N LEU A 146 -16.58 21.77 -19.91
CA LEU A 146 -17.42 22.87 -20.39
C LEU A 146 -16.73 23.61 -21.52
N TRP A 147 -17.31 23.57 -22.72
CA TRP A 147 -16.71 24.19 -23.92
C TRP A 147 -16.47 25.68 -23.71
N VAL A 148 -17.37 26.36 -23.03
CA VAL A 148 -17.25 27.81 -22.82
C VAL A 148 -16.04 28.14 -21.94
N ILE A 149 -15.75 27.29 -20.96
CA ILE A 149 -14.57 27.45 -20.11
C ILE A 149 -13.29 27.07 -20.86
N GLU A 150 -13.31 26.04 -21.70
CA GLU A 150 -12.18 25.73 -22.60
C GLU A 150 -11.84 26.93 -23.49
N GLU A 151 -12.85 27.62 -24.03
CA GLU A 151 -12.66 28.81 -24.86
C GLU A 151 -12.10 30.02 -24.11
N LEU A 152 -12.28 30.07 -22.79
CA LEU A 152 -11.65 31.07 -21.93
C LEU A 152 -10.21 30.69 -21.57
N VAL A 153 -9.95 29.42 -21.30
CA VAL A 153 -8.63 28.93 -20.86
C VAL A 153 -7.63 28.80 -22.02
N ASN A 154 -8.07 28.39 -23.22
CA ASN A 154 -7.20 28.18 -24.38
C ASN A 154 -6.34 29.42 -24.73
N PRO A 155 -6.88 30.65 -24.81
CA PRO A 155 -6.06 31.84 -25.04
C PRO A 155 -5.06 32.14 -23.91
N LEU A 156 -5.44 31.89 -22.65
CA LEU A 156 -4.53 32.05 -21.50
C LEU A 156 -3.39 31.03 -21.54
N SER A 157 -3.68 29.79 -21.90
CA SER A 157 -2.70 28.73 -22.11
C SER A 157 -1.68 29.14 -23.17
N LEU A 158 -2.14 29.58 -24.35
CA LEU A 158 -1.28 30.02 -25.44
C LEU A 158 -0.42 31.24 -25.08
N ALA A 159 -0.97 32.19 -24.31
CA ALA A 159 -0.22 33.33 -23.81
C ALA A 159 0.86 32.88 -22.80
N SER A 160 0.54 31.93 -21.91
CA SER A 160 1.43 31.41 -20.88
C SER A 160 2.56 30.55 -21.46
N GLN A 161 2.30 29.79 -22.54
CA GLN A 161 3.29 28.96 -23.21
C GLN A 161 4.53 29.75 -23.69
N ARG A 162 4.35 31.03 -24.07
CA ARG A 162 5.47 31.91 -24.45
C ARG A 162 6.43 32.21 -23.29
N HIS A 163 5.94 32.14 -22.06
CA HIS A 163 6.73 32.25 -20.85
C HIS A 163 7.30 30.89 -20.45
N PHE A 164 6.50 29.82 -20.55
CA PHE A 164 6.92 28.47 -20.20
C PHE A 164 8.13 27.99 -21.00
N SER A 165 8.20 28.30 -22.29
CA SER A 165 9.36 27.95 -23.13
C SER A 165 10.68 28.58 -22.67
N LYS A 166 10.64 29.63 -21.85
CA LYS A 166 11.83 30.25 -21.23
C LYS A 166 12.16 29.69 -19.85
N TRP A 167 11.26 28.89 -19.27
CA TRP A 167 11.33 28.35 -17.92
C TRP A 167 11.37 26.82 -17.91
N VAL A 168 11.80 26.20 -19.01
CA VAL A 168 11.94 24.73 -19.09
C VAL A 168 12.83 24.21 -17.96
N ASP A 169 13.92 24.92 -17.65
CA ASP A 169 14.83 24.59 -16.55
C ASP A 169 14.34 25.04 -15.15
N LYS A 170 13.17 25.71 -15.09
CA LYS A 170 12.59 26.31 -13.87
C LYS A 170 11.08 26.04 -13.77
N PRO A 171 10.68 24.75 -13.64
CA PRO A 171 9.27 24.37 -13.58
C PRO A 171 8.50 25.05 -12.43
N GLU A 172 9.18 25.47 -11.36
CA GLU A 172 8.57 26.20 -10.24
C GLU A 172 7.82 27.47 -10.66
N PHE A 173 8.32 28.18 -11.68
CA PHE A 173 7.65 29.37 -12.21
C PHE A 173 6.42 29.02 -13.04
N ILE A 174 6.44 27.89 -13.73
CA ILE A 174 5.31 27.37 -14.51
C ILE A 174 4.15 27.05 -13.54
N PHE A 175 4.40 26.22 -12.52
CA PHE A 175 3.40 25.86 -11.51
C PHE A 175 2.86 27.09 -10.77
N THR A 176 3.74 28.03 -10.42
CA THR A 176 3.35 29.26 -9.70
C THR A 176 2.46 30.16 -10.56
N LEU A 177 2.79 30.34 -11.85
CA LEU A 177 1.98 31.16 -12.75
C LEU A 177 0.59 30.55 -12.95
N VAL A 178 0.52 29.23 -13.21
CA VAL A 178 -0.76 28.55 -13.40
C VAL A 178 -1.61 28.63 -12.13
N TYR A 179 -1.04 28.33 -10.97
CA TYR A 179 -1.76 28.42 -9.70
C TYR A 179 -2.30 29.84 -9.45
N LYS A 180 -1.48 30.86 -9.72
CA LYS A 180 -1.87 32.26 -9.56
C LYS A 180 -3.04 32.63 -10.47
N ILE A 181 -2.98 32.28 -11.76
CA ILE A 181 -4.09 32.53 -12.70
C ILE A 181 -5.34 31.78 -12.25
N THR A 182 -5.22 30.51 -11.88
CA THR A 182 -6.38 29.74 -11.41
C THR A 182 -7.04 30.41 -10.21
N ARG A 183 -6.27 30.72 -9.17
CA ARG A 183 -6.75 31.36 -7.92
C ARG A 183 -7.31 32.77 -8.15
N ASP A 184 -6.65 33.59 -8.95
CA ASP A 184 -7.03 35.01 -9.08
C ASP A 184 -8.34 35.18 -9.86
N TYR A 185 -8.69 34.24 -10.75
CA TYR A 185 -9.91 34.31 -11.56
C TYR A 185 -11.05 33.41 -11.05
N VAL A 186 -10.79 32.38 -10.24
CA VAL A 186 -11.80 31.36 -9.90
C VAL A 186 -13.08 31.94 -9.30
N ASP A 187 -12.98 32.85 -8.32
CA ASP A 187 -14.16 33.45 -7.67
C ASP A 187 -14.95 34.32 -8.66
N SER A 188 -14.23 35.13 -9.45
CA SER A 188 -14.86 36.00 -10.46
C SER A 188 -15.55 35.24 -11.59
N MET A 189 -15.01 34.07 -11.97
CA MET A 189 -15.60 33.22 -13.00
C MET A 189 -16.82 32.48 -12.45
N ASP A 190 -16.78 32.05 -11.20
CA ASP A 190 -17.91 31.41 -10.54
C ASP A 190 -19.11 32.37 -10.40
N GLU A 191 -18.88 33.58 -9.87
CA GLU A 191 -19.92 34.60 -9.71
C GLU A 191 -20.56 35.02 -11.04
N LEU A 192 -19.76 35.12 -12.12
CA LEU A 192 -20.23 35.59 -13.42
C LEU A 192 -20.90 34.49 -14.24
N LEU A 193 -20.33 33.28 -14.25
CA LEU A 193 -20.68 32.24 -15.22
C LEU A 193 -21.66 31.21 -14.65
N GLN A 194 -21.64 30.93 -13.34
CA GLN A 194 -22.53 29.94 -12.73
C GLN A 194 -24.02 30.22 -12.99
N PRO A 195 -24.52 31.47 -12.88
CA PRO A 195 -25.92 31.78 -13.18
C PRO A 195 -26.31 31.47 -14.65
N LEU A 196 -25.38 31.65 -15.59
CA LEU A 196 -25.62 31.37 -17.01
C LEU A 196 -25.60 29.86 -17.30
N VAL A 197 -24.77 29.10 -16.60
CA VAL A 197 -24.75 27.63 -16.68
C VAL A 197 -26.03 27.04 -16.10
N ASP A 198 -26.51 27.59 -14.99
CA ASP A 198 -27.78 27.21 -14.36
C ASP A 198 -28.97 27.51 -15.28
N GLU A 199 -28.97 28.69 -15.93
CA GLU A 199 -29.98 29.06 -16.94
C GLU A 199 -29.99 28.09 -18.14
N ALA A 200 -28.82 27.63 -18.57
CA ALA A 200 -28.69 26.64 -19.65
C ALA A 200 -29.08 25.20 -19.24
N LYS A 201 -29.35 24.95 -17.95
CA LYS A 201 -29.75 23.65 -17.37
C LYS A 201 -28.70 22.55 -17.52
N LEU A 202 -27.42 22.91 -17.48
CA LEU A 202 -26.30 21.97 -17.45
C LEU A 202 -26.13 21.39 -16.03
N LEU A 203 -27.00 20.45 -15.66
CA LEU A 203 -27.01 19.85 -14.32
C LEU A 203 -25.70 19.10 -14.02
N GLY A 204 -25.12 19.38 -12.84
CA GLY A 204 -23.92 18.69 -12.34
C GLY A 204 -22.60 19.37 -12.70
N TYR A 205 -22.63 20.51 -13.39
CA TYR A 205 -21.45 21.32 -13.68
C TYR A 205 -21.30 22.48 -12.69
N SER A 206 -20.09 22.61 -12.15
CA SER A 206 -19.65 23.74 -11.33
C SER A 206 -18.63 24.55 -12.14
N CYS A 207 -18.89 25.85 -12.34
CA CYS A 207 -17.98 26.73 -13.08
C CYS A 207 -16.61 26.79 -12.41
N ARG A 208 -16.60 26.80 -11.08
CA ARG A 208 -15.38 26.73 -10.27
C ARG A 208 -14.56 25.48 -10.55
N GLU A 209 -15.16 24.30 -10.49
CA GLU A 209 -14.47 23.02 -10.71
C GLU A 209 -13.95 22.91 -12.14
N GLU A 210 -14.78 23.29 -13.11
CA GLU A 210 -14.44 23.24 -14.52
C GLU A 210 -13.35 24.26 -14.88
N TRP A 211 -13.34 25.44 -14.26
CA TRP A 211 -12.25 26.41 -14.40
C TRP A 211 -10.94 25.85 -13.88
N ILE A 212 -10.95 25.29 -12.66
CA ILE A 212 -9.77 24.68 -12.04
C ILE A 212 -9.29 23.51 -12.90
N SER A 213 -10.17 22.60 -13.29
CA SER A 213 -9.85 21.43 -14.11
C SER A 213 -9.31 21.83 -15.48
N ALA A 214 -9.89 22.82 -16.16
CA ALA A 214 -9.40 23.28 -17.46
C ALA A 214 -8.00 23.90 -17.35
N MET A 215 -7.72 24.68 -16.30
CA MET A 215 -6.39 25.23 -16.04
C MET A 215 -5.35 24.13 -15.74
N VAL A 216 -5.72 23.14 -14.91
CA VAL A 216 -4.86 21.98 -14.62
C VAL A 216 -4.62 21.16 -15.88
N THR A 217 -5.66 20.86 -16.66
CA THR A 217 -5.56 20.12 -17.93
C THR A 217 -4.63 20.81 -18.93
N SER A 218 -4.72 22.14 -19.02
CA SER A 218 -3.79 22.94 -19.85
C SER A 218 -2.34 22.79 -19.38
N LEU A 219 -2.09 22.81 -18.07
CA LEU A 219 -0.76 22.59 -17.50
C LEU A 219 -0.28 21.16 -17.78
N THR A 220 -1.08 20.14 -17.46
CA THR A 220 -0.76 18.72 -17.71
C THR A 220 -0.44 18.48 -19.18
N THR A 221 -1.20 19.07 -20.10
CA THR A 221 -0.94 18.99 -21.55
C THR A 221 0.42 19.57 -21.93
N TYR A 222 0.82 20.68 -21.31
CA TYR A 222 2.14 21.27 -21.55
C TYR A 222 3.26 20.44 -20.94
N LEU A 223 3.09 19.97 -19.69
CA LEU A 223 4.03 19.09 -19.02
C LEU A 223 4.30 17.83 -19.85
N ALA A 224 3.23 17.18 -20.34
CA ALA A 224 3.31 15.96 -21.14
C ALA A 224 4.00 16.16 -22.50
N LYS A 225 3.85 17.34 -23.11
CA LYS A 225 4.39 17.62 -24.45
C LYS A 225 5.85 18.07 -24.43
N GLU A 226 6.22 18.91 -23.47
CA GLU A 226 7.49 19.63 -23.50
C GLU A 226 8.40 19.28 -22.32
N ILE A 227 7.87 19.26 -21.08
CA ILE A 227 8.69 19.09 -19.87
C ILE A 227 9.09 17.63 -19.67
N PHE A 228 8.14 16.70 -19.52
CA PHE A 228 8.45 15.30 -19.28
C PHE A 228 9.37 14.69 -20.35
N PRO A 229 9.11 14.89 -21.67
CA PRO A 229 10.02 14.40 -22.71
C PRO A 229 11.45 14.95 -22.60
N SER A 230 11.62 16.22 -22.21
CA SER A 230 12.95 16.83 -22.00
C SER A 230 13.70 16.18 -20.85
N TYR A 231 13.02 15.86 -19.74
CA TYR A 231 13.65 15.19 -18.60
C TYR A 231 13.96 13.73 -18.91
N ILE A 232 13.10 13.04 -19.67
CA ILE A 232 13.35 11.65 -20.11
C ILE A 232 14.57 11.57 -21.01
N SER A 233 14.69 12.50 -21.98
CA SER A 233 15.86 12.53 -22.86
C SER A 233 17.16 12.79 -22.08
N GLN A 234 17.14 13.63 -21.04
CA GLN A 234 18.28 13.80 -20.12
C GLN A 234 18.60 12.52 -19.33
N LEU A 235 17.58 11.79 -18.87
CA LEU A 235 17.77 10.51 -18.17
C LEU A 235 18.38 9.44 -19.09
N ASP A 236 17.95 9.37 -20.35
CA ASP A 236 18.48 8.45 -21.36
C ASP A 236 19.95 8.78 -21.68
N GLU A 237 20.30 10.05 -21.83
CA GLU A 237 21.69 10.49 -22.05
C GLU A 237 22.61 10.19 -20.86
N GLU A 238 22.15 10.41 -19.62
CA GLU A 238 22.93 10.10 -18.41
C GLU A 238 23.15 8.60 -18.20
N SER A 239 22.19 7.76 -18.63
CA SER A 239 22.32 6.30 -18.57
C SER A 239 23.53 5.77 -19.37
N VAL A 240 23.92 6.49 -20.42
CA VAL A 240 25.06 6.17 -21.30
C VAL A 240 26.39 6.67 -20.72
N ILE A 241 26.37 7.79 -19.99
CA ILE A 241 27.58 8.50 -19.52
C ILE A 241 28.01 8.04 -18.11
N GLY A 242 27.12 7.38 -17.35
CA GLY A 242 27.46 6.74 -16.07
C GLY A 242 27.50 7.69 -14.86
N ILE A 243 27.14 8.97 -15.02
CA ILE A 243 27.00 9.96 -13.94
C ILE A 243 25.50 10.07 -13.60
N GLN A 244 25.01 9.20 -12.72
CA GLN A 244 23.57 8.90 -12.58
C GLN A 244 22.73 9.87 -11.70
N SER A 245 23.30 10.92 -11.11
CA SER A 245 22.64 11.64 -10.01
C SER A 245 21.83 12.87 -10.39
N SER A 246 22.19 13.63 -11.43
CA SER A 246 21.62 14.97 -11.64
C SER A 246 20.22 14.93 -12.26
N ALA A 247 20.00 14.16 -13.33
CA ALA A 247 18.68 14.08 -13.96
C ALA A 247 17.66 13.36 -13.06
N ARG A 248 18.07 12.33 -12.30
CA ARG A 248 17.20 11.65 -11.32
C ARG A 248 16.73 12.57 -10.20
N ILE A 249 17.63 13.41 -9.65
CA ILE A 249 17.26 14.42 -8.65
C ILE A 249 16.29 15.44 -9.25
N SER A 250 16.56 15.88 -10.48
CA SER A 250 15.72 16.86 -11.19
C SER A 250 14.32 16.29 -11.47
N TRP A 251 14.22 15.00 -11.82
CA TRP A 251 12.95 14.28 -11.94
C TRP A 251 12.18 14.26 -10.62
N LEU A 252 12.81 13.82 -9.52
CA LEU A 252 12.16 13.77 -8.22
C LEU A 252 11.69 15.16 -7.76
N HIS A 253 12.48 16.20 -8.04
CA HIS A 253 12.10 17.58 -7.77
C HIS A 253 10.88 18.03 -8.59
N LEU A 254 10.81 17.67 -9.87
CA LEU A 254 9.63 17.93 -10.70
C LEU A 254 8.37 17.25 -10.11
N ILE A 255 8.50 16.00 -9.66
CA ILE A 255 7.40 15.31 -8.96
C ILE A 255 7.02 16.03 -7.68
N ASP A 256 7.97 16.49 -6.87
CA ASP A 256 7.69 17.26 -5.64
C ASP A 256 6.89 18.53 -5.92
N LEU A 257 7.29 19.27 -6.97
CA LEU A 257 6.56 20.47 -7.40
C LEU A 257 5.14 20.14 -7.87
N THR A 258 4.98 19.02 -8.59
CA THR A 258 3.68 18.52 -9.07
C THR A 258 2.77 18.15 -7.90
N ILE A 259 3.28 17.39 -6.92
CA ILE A 259 2.55 17.03 -5.69
C ILE A 259 2.17 18.27 -4.88
N ALA A 260 3.11 19.21 -4.71
CA ALA A 260 2.87 20.46 -3.98
C ALA A 260 1.82 21.34 -4.66
N PHE A 261 1.85 21.42 -6.00
CA PHE A 261 0.84 22.11 -6.78
C PHE A 261 -0.55 21.47 -6.59
N ASP A 262 -0.65 20.14 -6.73
CA ASP A 262 -1.92 19.41 -6.56
C ASP A 262 -2.50 19.58 -5.15
N LYS A 263 -1.66 19.56 -4.10
CA LYS A 263 -2.11 19.86 -2.72
C LYS A 263 -2.71 21.26 -2.60
N ARG A 264 -2.12 22.27 -3.26
CA ARG A 264 -2.67 23.64 -3.28
C ARG A 264 -3.97 23.75 -4.07
N ILE A 265 -4.10 23.01 -5.17
CA ILE A 265 -5.33 22.95 -5.97
C ILE A 265 -6.45 22.25 -5.19
N LYS A 266 -6.18 21.10 -4.56
CA LYS A 266 -7.14 20.40 -3.69
C LYS A 266 -7.66 21.32 -2.59
N SER A 267 -6.76 22.02 -1.92
CA SER A 267 -7.15 23.02 -0.91
C SER A 267 -8.04 24.12 -1.50
N LEU A 268 -7.74 24.65 -2.69
CA LEU A 268 -8.56 25.67 -3.36
C LEU A 268 -10.00 25.19 -3.65
N VAL A 269 -10.16 23.89 -3.94
CA VAL A 269 -11.47 23.26 -4.15
C VAL A 269 -12.20 23.03 -2.82
N GLU A 270 -11.53 22.54 -1.78
CA GLU A 270 -12.11 22.28 -0.45
C GLU A 270 -12.69 23.54 0.22
N HIS A 271 -12.04 24.70 0.05
CA HIS A 271 -12.51 25.98 0.58
C HIS A 271 -13.86 26.44 -0.02
N SER A 272 -14.34 25.75 -1.05
CA SER A 272 -15.59 26.06 -1.75
C SER A 272 -16.82 25.40 -1.13
N GLY A 273 -16.66 24.63 -0.04
CA GLY A 273 -17.76 23.97 0.67
C GLY A 273 -18.35 22.75 -0.04
N ILE A 274 -17.76 22.33 -1.16
CA ILE A 274 -18.09 21.10 -1.86
C ILE A 274 -17.22 20.00 -1.26
N LEU A 275 -17.87 19.05 -0.58
CA LEU A 275 -17.21 17.80 -0.20
C LEU A 275 -16.95 17.06 -1.51
N LEU A 276 -15.68 16.95 -1.93
CA LEU A 276 -15.26 16.07 -3.02
C LEU A 276 -15.57 14.64 -2.59
N SER A 277 -16.82 14.22 -2.76
CA SER A 277 -17.24 12.86 -2.52
C SER A 277 -16.58 12.00 -3.58
N PHE A 278 -15.53 11.27 -3.22
CA PHE A 278 -15.07 9.98 -3.74
C PHE A 278 -15.24 9.69 -5.25
N ASP A 279 -15.26 10.70 -6.11
CA ASP A 279 -15.37 10.55 -7.55
C ASP A 279 -13.96 10.66 -8.12
N ASP A 280 -13.35 9.49 -8.35
CA ASP A 280 -12.03 9.34 -8.94
C ASP A 280 -11.89 10.13 -10.25
N ASP A 281 -12.98 10.32 -10.99
CA ASP A 281 -12.99 11.12 -12.23
C ASP A 281 -12.74 12.61 -11.97
N ILE A 282 -13.31 13.17 -10.89
CA ILE A 282 -13.09 14.58 -10.53
C ILE A 282 -11.66 14.74 -10.01
N MET A 283 -11.18 13.79 -9.19
CA MET A 283 -9.81 13.80 -8.68
C MET A 283 -8.76 13.71 -9.79
N GLN A 284 -8.99 12.90 -10.83
CA GLN A 284 -8.13 12.85 -12.02
C GLN A 284 -8.12 14.17 -12.78
N LYS A 285 -9.29 14.80 -12.95
CA LYS A 285 -9.46 16.06 -13.67
C LYS A 285 -8.79 17.28 -13.04
N ILE A 286 -8.58 17.26 -11.72
CA ILE A 286 -7.96 18.37 -10.97
C ILE A 286 -6.51 18.07 -10.55
N SER A 287 -5.99 16.89 -10.88
CA SER A 287 -4.62 16.48 -10.57
C SER A 287 -3.71 16.60 -11.80
N SER A 288 -2.54 17.22 -11.62
CA SER A 288 -1.51 17.27 -12.65
C SER A 288 -0.75 15.94 -12.80
N LEU A 289 -0.83 15.06 -11.80
CA LEU A 289 -0.34 13.67 -11.85
C LEU A 289 -1.18 12.76 -12.78
N SER A 290 -2.31 13.25 -13.31
CA SER A 290 -3.08 12.54 -14.34
C SER A 290 -2.27 12.27 -15.62
N VAL A 291 -1.13 12.94 -15.81
CA VAL A 291 -0.17 12.63 -16.89
C VAL A 291 0.25 11.15 -16.89
N PHE A 292 0.29 10.51 -15.72
CA PHE A 292 0.65 9.11 -15.57
C PHE A 292 -0.50 8.16 -15.95
N CYS A 293 -1.75 8.65 -16.03
CA CYS A 293 -2.87 7.88 -16.56
C CYS A 293 -2.66 7.60 -18.06
N ASP A 294 -2.24 8.62 -18.82
CA ASP A 294 -2.02 8.51 -20.26
C ASP A 294 -0.71 7.79 -20.60
N ARG A 295 0.29 7.88 -19.71
CA ARG A 295 1.64 7.34 -19.88
C ARG A 295 2.06 6.49 -18.68
N PRO A 296 1.61 5.22 -18.61
CA PRO A 296 1.96 4.32 -17.51
C PRO A 296 3.44 3.94 -17.50
N ASP A 297 4.16 4.12 -18.61
CA ASP A 297 5.61 3.96 -18.72
C ASP A 297 6.38 5.00 -17.89
N TRP A 298 5.87 6.23 -17.80
CA TRP A 298 6.49 7.28 -16.98
C TRP A 298 6.28 7.05 -15.49
N LEU A 299 5.18 6.38 -15.12
CA LEU A 299 4.96 5.95 -13.74
C LEU A 299 5.97 4.89 -13.32
N ASP A 300 6.24 3.93 -14.20
CA ASP A 300 7.22 2.86 -13.95
C ASP A 300 8.62 3.45 -13.78
N LEU A 301 8.98 4.42 -14.62
CA LEU A 301 10.24 5.16 -14.50
C LEU A 301 10.34 5.93 -13.17
N TRP A 302 9.26 6.61 -12.76
CA TRP A 302 9.26 7.28 -11.45
C TRP A 302 9.43 6.27 -10.32
N ALA A 303 8.71 5.15 -10.34
CA ALA A 303 8.82 4.10 -9.32
C ALA A 303 10.25 3.54 -9.25
N GLU A 304 10.91 3.33 -10.39
CA GLU A 304 12.30 2.88 -10.45
C GLU A 304 13.27 3.90 -9.83
N ILE A 305 13.13 5.18 -10.18
CA ILE A 305 13.97 6.25 -9.63
C ILE A 305 13.77 6.38 -8.11
N GLU A 306 12.52 6.32 -7.65
CA GLU A 306 12.17 6.40 -6.23
C GLU A 306 12.73 5.21 -5.45
N LEU A 307 12.59 4.00 -6.00
CA LEU A 307 13.18 2.78 -5.42
C LEU A 307 14.72 2.91 -5.35
N GLY A 308 15.36 3.36 -6.43
CA GLY A 308 16.80 3.54 -6.50
C GLY A 308 17.33 4.53 -5.46
N ASP A 309 16.64 5.66 -5.26
CA ASP A 309 16.98 6.65 -4.24
C ASP A 309 16.78 6.10 -2.82
N ALA A 310 15.66 5.43 -2.55
CA ALA A 310 15.37 4.82 -1.25
C ALA A 310 16.41 3.74 -0.88
N LEU A 311 16.72 2.83 -1.82
CA LEU A 311 17.73 1.79 -1.61
C LEU A 311 19.14 2.37 -1.51
N GLY A 312 19.44 3.43 -2.28
CA GLY A 312 20.71 4.16 -2.19
C GLY A 312 20.94 4.74 -0.79
N LYS A 313 19.90 5.30 -0.17
CA LYS A 313 19.92 5.81 1.21
C LYS A 313 20.00 4.71 2.27
N LEU A 314 19.35 3.56 2.03
CA LEU A 314 19.36 2.41 2.94
C LEU A 314 20.68 1.62 2.93
N LYS A 315 21.40 1.59 1.81
CA LYS A 315 22.65 0.83 1.67
C LYS A 315 23.69 1.10 2.77
N PRO A 316 24.04 2.35 3.11
CA PRO A 316 24.96 2.62 4.23
C PRO A 316 24.37 2.17 5.58
N ASP A 317 23.05 2.32 5.78
CA ASP A 317 22.39 1.94 7.03
C ASP A 317 22.43 0.43 7.26
N ILE A 318 22.30 -0.37 6.19
CA ILE A 318 22.42 -1.84 6.23
C ILE A 318 23.84 -2.28 6.59
N GLN A 319 24.85 -1.56 6.09
CA GLN A 319 26.27 -1.88 6.31
C GLN A 319 26.76 -1.51 7.71
N ASP A 320 26.11 -0.56 8.39
CA ASP A 320 26.47 -0.19 9.76
C ASP A 320 25.91 -1.20 10.78
N GLU A 321 26.80 -2.04 11.34
CA GLU A 321 26.47 -3.01 12.39
C GLU A 321 25.85 -2.36 13.65
N ASN A 322 26.09 -1.07 13.90
CA ASN A 322 25.46 -0.39 15.03
C ASN A 322 23.95 -0.28 14.87
N ASN A 323 23.45 -0.14 13.64
CA ASN A 323 22.01 -0.05 13.36
C ASN A 323 21.29 -1.38 13.63
N TRP A 324 22.03 -2.49 13.58
CA TRP A 324 21.54 -3.82 13.93
C TRP A 324 21.57 -4.09 15.44
N ARG A 325 22.52 -3.50 16.18
CA ARG A 325 22.67 -3.74 17.63
C ARG A 325 21.87 -2.79 18.51
N LYS A 326 21.70 -1.53 18.09
CA LYS A 326 20.92 -0.55 18.86
C LYS A 326 19.44 -0.86 18.76
N LYS A 327 18.77 -0.92 19.92
CA LYS A 327 17.32 -1.07 20.01
C LYS A 327 16.65 0.28 19.75
N VAL A 328 15.46 0.24 19.15
CA VAL A 328 14.60 1.43 19.10
C VAL A 328 14.19 1.76 20.54
N GLU A 329 14.61 2.92 21.06
CA GLU A 329 14.04 3.46 22.31
C GLU A 329 12.58 3.82 22.03
N GLY A 330 11.66 3.07 22.63
CA GLY A 330 10.23 3.22 22.39
C GLY A 330 9.74 4.61 22.76
N VAL A 331 9.20 5.35 21.78
CA VAL A 331 8.22 6.39 22.08
C VAL A 331 6.97 5.67 22.58
N VAL A 332 6.72 5.85 23.88
CA VAL A 332 5.59 5.32 24.65
C VAL A 332 4.27 5.83 24.07
N LEU A 333 3.73 5.15 23.05
CA LEU A 333 2.41 5.44 22.49
C LEU A 333 1.65 4.15 22.11
N SER A 334 1.57 3.17 23.00
CA SER A 334 0.34 2.42 23.30
C SER A 334 0.61 1.38 24.39
N SER A 335 -0.34 1.17 25.29
CA SER A 335 -0.21 0.30 26.46
C SER A 335 -0.29 -1.22 26.15
N TYR A 336 -0.05 -1.62 24.91
CA TYR A 336 -0.19 -3.01 24.44
C TYR A 336 0.91 -3.50 23.47
N THR A 337 1.94 -2.68 23.17
CA THR A 337 2.99 -3.13 22.25
C THR A 337 3.89 -4.15 22.94
N ASP A 338 3.82 -5.40 22.48
CA ASP A 338 4.87 -6.40 22.66
C ASP A 338 6.23 -5.71 22.56
N ASP A 339 7.13 -5.98 23.50
CA ASP A 339 8.48 -5.42 23.51
C ASP A 339 9.26 -6.12 22.39
N HIS A 340 9.03 -5.72 21.13
CA HIS A 340 9.50 -6.42 19.94
C HIS A 340 11.04 -6.47 19.84
N LYS A 341 11.78 -5.79 20.74
CA LYS A 341 13.24 -5.71 20.81
C LYS A 341 13.86 -5.44 19.40
N SER A 342 13.19 -4.63 18.59
CA SER A 342 13.56 -4.40 17.18
C SER A 342 14.81 -3.52 17.04
N PRO A 343 15.69 -3.82 16.07
CA PRO A 343 16.83 -2.97 15.75
C PRO A 343 16.41 -1.68 15.02
N LEU A 344 17.30 -0.66 15.03
CA LEU A 344 17.08 0.63 14.36
C LEU A 344 16.89 0.49 12.84
N ILE A 345 17.55 -0.49 12.21
CA ILE A 345 17.46 -0.71 10.77
C ILE A 345 16.02 -0.97 10.30
N SER A 346 15.20 -1.66 11.09
CA SER A 346 13.78 -1.88 10.75
C SER A 346 13.03 -0.56 10.62
N ASN A 347 13.29 0.39 11.52
CA ASN A 347 12.70 1.72 11.46
C ASN A 347 13.22 2.54 10.27
N ALA A 348 14.47 2.35 9.86
CA ALA A 348 15.00 2.99 8.65
C ALA A 348 14.25 2.52 7.41
N PHE A 349 14.08 1.21 7.21
CA PHE A 349 13.29 0.66 6.11
C PHE A 349 11.83 1.14 6.16
N LEU A 350 11.18 1.10 7.32
CA LEU A 350 9.79 1.57 7.47
C LEU A 350 9.65 3.06 7.16
N ARG A 351 10.61 3.90 7.55
CA ARG A 351 10.59 5.35 7.25
C ARG A 351 10.68 5.60 5.74
N HIS A 352 11.56 4.89 5.04
CA HIS A 352 11.67 5.01 3.59
C HIS A 352 10.42 4.47 2.89
N LEU A 353 9.90 3.32 3.33
CA LEU A 353 8.64 2.78 2.81
C LEU A 353 7.46 3.73 3.04
N ALA A 354 7.34 4.32 4.24
CA ALA A 354 6.31 5.32 4.56
C ALA A 354 6.43 6.57 3.67
N SER A 355 7.64 7.03 3.38
CA SER A 355 7.89 8.14 2.46
C SER A 355 7.39 7.81 1.04
N VAL A 356 7.66 6.60 0.54
CA VAL A 356 7.17 6.14 -0.77
C VAL A 356 5.64 6.04 -0.79
N ILE A 357 5.04 5.53 0.29
CA ILE A 357 3.59 5.45 0.45
C ILE A 357 2.95 6.84 0.49
N ASP A 358 3.53 7.81 1.21
CA ASP A 358 3.01 9.18 1.27
C ASP A 358 3.00 9.85 -0.11
N ARG A 359 4.04 9.62 -0.91
CA ARG A 359 4.08 10.10 -2.30
C ARG A 359 3.03 9.40 -3.15
N CYS A 360 2.88 8.09 -3.01
CA CYS A 360 1.86 7.31 -3.69
C CYS A 360 0.44 7.83 -3.43
N ARG A 361 0.11 8.25 -2.20
CA ARG A 361 -1.21 8.82 -1.84
C ARG A 361 -1.60 10.04 -2.69
N SER A 362 -0.63 10.74 -3.29
CA SER A 362 -0.90 11.88 -4.15
C SER A 362 -1.49 11.50 -5.51
N LEU A 363 -1.26 10.26 -5.99
CA LEU A 363 -1.75 9.78 -7.26
C LEU A 363 -3.29 9.78 -7.31
N PRO A 364 -3.90 10.22 -8.43
CA PRO A 364 -5.35 10.41 -8.49
C PRO A 364 -6.13 9.10 -8.58
N SER A 365 -5.58 8.04 -9.19
CA SER A 365 -6.26 6.75 -9.39
C SER A 365 -5.73 5.65 -8.48
N VAL A 366 -6.63 4.86 -7.90
CA VAL A 366 -6.33 3.67 -7.09
C VAL A 366 -5.47 2.65 -7.86
N ILE A 367 -5.74 2.46 -9.15
CA ILE A 367 -4.96 1.54 -10.02
C ILE A 367 -3.50 2.00 -10.13
N LEU A 368 -3.27 3.30 -10.33
CA LEU A 368 -1.91 3.84 -10.41
C LEU A 368 -1.19 3.73 -9.06
N ARG A 369 -1.90 3.96 -7.95
CA ARG A 369 -1.36 3.78 -6.59
C ARG A 369 -0.90 2.34 -6.36
N SER A 370 -1.76 1.38 -6.70
CA SER A 370 -1.47 -0.06 -6.59
C SER A 370 -0.28 -0.45 -7.44
N LYS A 371 -0.25 -0.04 -8.72
CA LYS A 371 0.89 -0.28 -9.62
C LYS A 371 2.19 0.29 -9.04
N PHE A 372 2.18 1.55 -8.61
CA PHE A 372 3.35 2.23 -8.05
C PHE A 372 3.90 1.50 -6.81
N LEU A 373 3.03 1.09 -5.88
CA LEU A 373 3.46 0.35 -4.68
C LEU A 373 3.99 -1.05 -4.99
N ARG A 374 3.43 -1.74 -5.99
CA ARG A 374 3.98 -3.02 -6.47
C ARG A 374 5.38 -2.86 -7.08
N PHE A 375 5.64 -1.73 -7.76
CA PHE A 375 6.94 -1.46 -8.38
C PHE A 375 8.00 -0.87 -7.43
N ALA A 376 7.63 -0.01 -6.48
CA ALA A 376 8.58 0.65 -5.58
C ALA A 376 8.48 0.16 -4.13
N GLY A 377 7.29 0.01 -3.58
CA GLY A 377 7.08 -0.37 -2.18
C GLY A 377 7.46 -1.83 -1.89
N VAL A 378 6.93 -2.77 -2.67
CA VAL A 378 7.19 -4.21 -2.51
C VAL A 378 8.68 -4.55 -2.60
N PRO A 379 9.47 -4.02 -3.57
CA PRO A 379 10.91 -4.27 -3.61
C PRO A 379 11.69 -3.75 -2.40
N ILE A 380 11.26 -2.67 -1.74
CA ILE A 380 11.88 -2.21 -0.48
C ILE A 380 11.69 -3.28 0.61
N ILE A 381 10.48 -3.84 0.72
CA ILE A 381 10.18 -4.92 1.68
C ILE A 381 11.00 -6.17 1.36
N ARG A 382 11.12 -6.53 0.08
CA ARG A 382 11.97 -7.65 -0.36
C ARG A 382 13.44 -7.41 -0.03
N ASN A 383 13.94 -6.20 -0.22
CA ASN A 383 15.32 -5.87 0.14
C ASN A 383 15.57 -5.97 1.66
N PHE A 384 14.59 -5.58 2.48
CA PHE A 384 14.63 -5.80 3.93
C PHE A 384 14.70 -7.30 4.25
N PHE A 385 13.81 -8.09 3.64
CA PHE A 385 13.79 -9.55 3.79
C PHE A 385 15.13 -10.19 3.39
N ASP A 386 15.68 -9.82 2.23
CA ASP A 386 16.97 -10.32 1.76
C ASP A 386 18.10 -9.96 2.73
N SER A 387 18.06 -8.74 3.30
CA SER A 387 19.05 -8.28 4.27
C SER A 387 19.04 -9.11 5.55
N ILE A 388 17.86 -9.42 6.11
CA ILE A 388 17.76 -10.27 7.31
C ILE A 388 18.09 -11.73 7.01
N LEU A 389 17.72 -12.22 5.81
CA LEU A 389 17.97 -13.60 5.40
C LEU A 389 19.46 -13.88 5.22
N ILE A 390 20.15 -13.03 4.46
CA ILE A 390 21.61 -13.14 4.25
C ILE A 390 22.33 -13.14 5.59
N ARG A 391 21.96 -12.22 6.50
CA ARG A 391 22.56 -12.15 7.84
C ARG A 391 22.42 -13.43 8.64
N CYS A 392 21.27 -14.10 8.56
CA CYS A 392 21.04 -15.38 9.24
C CYS A 392 21.78 -16.54 8.58
N GLN A 393 21.80 -16.58 7.25
CA GLN A 393 22.54 -17.59 6.49
C GLN A 393 24.06 -17.51 6.72
N GLU A 394 24.61 -16.30 6.82
CA GLU A 394 26.01 -16.08 7.19
C GLU A 394 26.31 -16.59 8.61
N ALA A 395 25.42 -16.32 9.57
CA ALA A 395 25.53 -16.82 10.94
C ALA A 395 25.49 -18.35 10.99
N GLU A 396 24.55 -18.97 10.28
CA GLU A 396 24.45 -20.43 10.17
C GLU A 396 25.68 -21.05 9.48
N GLY A 397 26.14 -20.46 8.37
CA GLY A 397 27.24 -20.99 7.57
C GLY A 397 28.61 -20.90 8.24
N LEU A 398 28.86 -19.87 9.06
CA LEU A 398 30.16 -19.66 9.70
C LEU A 398 30.34 -20.51 10.97
N THR A 399 29.28 -20.71 11.74
CA THR A 399 29.41 -21.27 13.10
C THR A 399 28.40 -22.37 13.43
N ALA A 400 27.53 -22.74 12.49
CA ALA A 400 26.38 -23.61 12.72
C ALA A 400 25.51 -23.17 13.92
N LEU A 401 25.51 -21.86 14.22
CA LEU A 401 24.83 -21.24 15.36
C LEU A 401 25.27 -21.77 16.74
N THR A 402 26.50 -22.26 16.86
CA THR A 402 27.02 -22.82 18.12
C THR A 402 27.55 -21.75 19.07
N ASP A 403 27.99 -20.61 18.55
CA ASP A 403 28.44 -19.44 19.28
C ASP A 403 27.28 -18.53 19.70
N ASP A 404 27.47 -17.78 20.78
CA ASP A 404 26.45 -16.86 21.28
C ASP A 404 26.24 -15.67 20.33
N ASP A 405 27.30 -15.18 19.69
CA ASP A 405 27.22 -14.02 18.79
C ASP A 405 26.36 -14.31 17.54
N ALA A 406 26.47 -15.50 16.93
CA ALA A 406 25.59 -15.90 15.83
C ALA A 406 24.14 -16.08 16.26
N VAL A 407 23.89 -16.65 17.46
CA VAL A 407 22.53 -16.75 18.02
C VAL A 407 21.94 -15.36 18.26
N ILE A 408 22.74 -14.42 18.78
CA ILE A 408 22.33 -13.02 18.96
C ILE A 408 22.04 -12.37 17.60
N LYS A 409 22.86 -12.62 16.58
CA LYS A 409 22.63 -12.09 15.22
C LYS A 409 21.29 -12.60 14.63
N VAL A 410 20.99 -13.89 14.77
CA VAL A 410 19.72 -14.46 14.29
C VAL A 410 18.52 -13.94 15.09
N THR A 411 18.61 -13.89 16.42
CA THR A 411 17.51 -13.38 17.26
C THR A 411 17.18 -11.92 16.96
N ILE A 412 18.18 -11.07 16.72
CA ILE A 412 17.98 -9.69 16.26
C ILE A 412 17.24 -9.63 14.92
N SER A 413 17.61 -10.48 13.95
CA SER A 413 16.93 -10.56 12.66
C SER A 413 15.47 -11.04 12.80
N VAL A 414 15.21 -11.99 13.70
CA VAL A 414 13.86 -12.47 14.00
C VAL A 414 13.00 -11.37 14.62
N ASN A 415 13.55 -10.60 15.57
CA ASN A 415 12.88 -9.44 16.15
C ASN A 415 12.57 -8.37 15.09
N ALA A 416 13.53 -8.12 14.20
CA ALA A 416 13.36 -7.20 13.08
C ALA A 416 12.19 -7.63 12.19
N ALA A 417 12.13 -8.91 11.82
CA ALA A 417 11.06 -9.47 11.00
C ALA A 417 9.69 -9.35 11.69
N HIS A 418 9.60 -9.70 12.98
CA HIS A 418 8.34 -9.64 13.73
C HIS A 418 7.82 -8.20 13.87
N TYR A 419 8.70 -7.23 14.15
CA TYR A 419 8.30 -5.82 14.20
C TYR A 419 7.83 -5.31 12.83
N PHE A 420 8.60 -5.61 11.77
CA PHE A 420 8.27 -5.18 10.42
C PHE A 420 6.94 -5.79 9.94
N GLU A 421 6.72 -7.09 10.19
CA GLU A 421 5.46 -7.79 9.94
C GLU A 421 4.28 -7.11 10.65
N SER A 422 4.44 -6.77 11.93
CA SER A 422 3.37 -6.17 12.72
C SER A 422 2.96 -4.79 12.19
N VAL A 423 3.92 -3.97 11.79
CA VAL A 423 3.65 -2.66 11.18
C VAL A 423 3.00 -2.81 9.80
N LEU A 424 3.45 -3.75 8.98
CA LEU A 424 2.81 -4.00 7.67
C LEU A 424 1.37 -4.48 7.81
N LYS A 425 1.08 -5.32 8.81
CA LYS A 425 -0.29 -5.75 9.12
C LYS A 425 -1.17 -4.58 9.53
N GLU A 426 -0.69 -3.71 10.42
CA GLU A 426 -1.40 -2.50 10.81
C GLU A 426 -1.69 -1.61 9.60
N TRP A 427 -0.71 -1.40 8.71
CA TRP A 427 -0.91 -0.61 7.51
C TRP A 427 -1.91 -1.27 6.54
N SER A 428 -1.89 -2.60 6.42
CA SER A 428 -2.83 -3.32 5.54
C SER A 428 -4.30 -3.18 5.94
N GLU A 429 -4.57 -2.78 7.19
CA GLU A 429 -5.92 -2.51 7.71
C GLU A 429 -6.41 -1.07 7.44
N ASP A 430 -5.54 -0.16 6.95
CA ASP A 430 -5.92 1.20 6.57
C ASP A 430 -6.79 1.17 5.29
N VAL A 431 -7.86 1.99 5.27
CA VAL A 431 -8.81 2.15 4.15
C VAL A 431 -8.07 2.36 2.83
N PHE A 432 -6.97 3.13 2.87
CA PHE A 432 -6.12 3.36 1.70
C PHE A 432 -5.66 2.06 1.02
N PHE A 433 -5.26 1.04 1.79
CA PHE A 433 -4.80 -0.24 1.24
C PHE A 433 -5.93 -1.20 0.91
N LEU A 434 -7.03 -1.13 1.67
CA LEU A 434 -8.21 -1.94 1.42
C LEU A 434 -8.89 -1.56 0.09
N GLU A 435 -9.00 -0.27 -0.23
CA GLU A 435 -9.52 0.21 -1.52
C GLU A 435 -8.77 -0.39 -2.71
N MET A 436 -7.42 -0.44 -2.64
CA MET A 436 -6.59 -1.03 -3.69
C MET A 436 -6.77 -2.54 -3.87
N GLY A 437 -7.31 -3.23 -2.87
CA GLY A 437 -7.64 -4.67 -2.94
C GLY A 437 -9.02 -4.96 -3.52
N MET A 438 -9.92 -3.97 -3.59
CA MET A 438 -11.32 -4.14 -4.02
C MET A 438 -11.51 -3.92 -5.53
N ASP A 439 -10.74 -3.01 -6.16
CA ASP A 439 -10.87 -2.67 -7.59
C ASP A 439 -10.49 -3.81 -8.57
N GLU A 440 -9.77 -4.84 -8.10
CA GLU A 440 -9.49 -6.04 -8.92
C GLU A 440 -10.71 -6.98 -8.99
N ASP A 441 -11.66 -6.91 -8.04
CA ASP A 441 -12.89 -7.72 -8.03
C ASP A 441 -13.94 -7.21 -9.04
N ASP A 442 -14.13 -5.90 -9.16
CA ASP A 442 -15.18 -5.33 -10.05
C ASP A 442 -14.88 -5.48 -11.55
N LYS A 443 -13.59 -5.57 -11.93
CA LYS A 443 -13.21 -5.82 -13.34
C LYS A 443 -13.28 -7.30 -13.73
N THR A 444 -13.17 -8.21 -12.77
CA THR A 444 -13.23 -9.65 -13.03
C THR A 444 -14.67 -10.19 -13.10
N GLU A 445 -15.66 -9.51 -12.53
CA GLU A 445 -17.08 -9.86 -12.71
C GLU A 445 -17.67 -9.44 -14.07
N LEU A 446 -17.07 -8.44 -14.74
CA LEU A 446 -17.55 -7.95 -16.05
C LEU A 446 -17.01 -8.74 -17.26
N GLU A 447 -15.92 -9.52 -17.11
CA GLU A 447 -15.35 -10.32 -18.19
C GLU A 447 -15.79 -11.80 -18.20
N SER A 448 -16.60 -12.25 -17.22
CA SER A 448 -17.01 -13.65 -17.10
C SER A 448 -18.15 -14.08 -18.04
N ASN A 449 -18.30 -13.44 -19.20
CA ASN A 449 -19.29 -13.81 -20.23
C ASN A 449 -18.72 -13.90 -21.65
N SER A 450 -17.46 -14.33 -21.78
CA SER A 450 -16.96 -14.88 -23.05
C SER A 450 -16.23 -16.20 -22.84
N ASN A 451 -16.85 -17.26 -23.36
CA ASN A 451 -16.29 -18.61 -23.44
C ASN A 451 -14.86 -18.60 -24.03
N SER A 452 -13.86 -18.94 -23.22
CA SER A 452 -12.62 -19.54 -23.74
C SER A 452 -11.97 -20.40 -22.65
N TYR A 453 -11.42 -21.51 -23.10
CA TYR A 453 -10.87 -22.60 -22.31
C TYR A 453 -9.57 -22.19 -21.60
N GLY A 454 -9.50 -22.45 -20.30
CA GLY A 454 -8.33 -22.95 -19.59
C GLY A 454 -7.01 -22.20 -19.73
N GLU A 455 -6.83 -21.16 -18.92
CA GLU A 455 -5.57 -20.88 -18.23
C GLU A 455 -5.91 -20.20 -16.91
N LEU A 456 -5.65 -20.89 -15.78
CA LEU A 456 -5.81 -20.31 -14.46
C LEU A 456 -4.82 -19.15 -14.32
N LEU A 457 -5.32 -17.91 -14.30
CA LEU A 457 -4.57 -16.81 -13.72
C LEU A 457 -4.30 -17.12 -12.23
N PRO A 458 -3.09 -16.86 -11.69
CA PRO A 458 -2.74 -17.25 -10.34
C PRO A 458 -3.62 -16.55 -9.29
N GLU A 459 -3.87 -17.22 -8.16
CA GLU A 459 -4.55 -16.73 -6.94
C GLU A 459 -3.82 -15.56 -6.22
N SER A 460 -3.01 -14.79 -6.96
CA SER A 460 -2.31 -13.58 -6.52
C SER A 460 -3.12 -12.30 -6.72
N SER A 461 -4.19 -12.32 -7.52
CA SER A 461 -5.02 -11.13 -7.81
C SER A 461 -6.16 -10.90 -6.81
N ARG A 462 -6.13 -11.57 -5.65
CA ARG A 462 -7.16 -11.49 -4.60
C ARG A 462 -6.56 -11.12 -3.23
N ARG A 463 -5.34 -10.56 -3.23
CA ARG A 463 -4.54 -10.32 -2.03
C ARG A 463 -4.25 -8.84 -1.86
N VAL A 464 -4.31 -8.38 -0.61
CA VAL A 464 -3.85 -7.04 -0.23
C VAL A 464 -2.38 -6.93 -0.63
N ILE A 465 -1.95 -5.73 -1.07
CA ILE A 465 -0.68 -5.50 -1.78
C ILE A 465 0.55 -6.15 -1.10
N PHE A 466 0.56 -6.23 0.23
CA PHE A 466 1.69 -6.74 1.01
C PHE A 466 1.51 -8.14 1.58
N ASP A 467 0.41 -8.84 1.30
CA ASP A 467 0.08 -10.13 1.95
C ASP A 467 1.15 -11.20 1.70
N ASP A 468 1.68 -11.28 0.49
CA ASP A 468 2.70 -12.27 0.13
C ASP A 468 4.03 -11.99 0.86
N GLU A 469 4.40 -10.71 1.00
CA GLU A 469 5.57 -10.29 1.74
C GLU A 469 5.40 -10.49 3.26
N ILE A 470 4.21 -10.21 3.82
CA ILE A 470 3.88 -10.48 5.23
C ILE A 470 4.01 -11.98 5.51
N LYS A 471 3.45 -12.83 4.65
CA LYS A 471 3.52 -14.29 4.80
C LYS A 471 4.96 -14.80 4.77
N LYS A 472 5.82 -14.26 3.90
CA LYS A 472 7.25 -14.62 3.86
C LYS A 472 7.98 -14.25 5.16
N LEU A 473 7.65 -13.10 5.77
CA LEU A 473 8.21 -12.70 7.06
C LEU A 473 7.75 -13.64 8.19
N GLU A 474 6.48 -14.06 8.17
CA GLU A 474 5.95 -15.04 9.13
C GLU A 474 6.65 -16.40 9.01
N GLU A 475 6.77 -16.92 7.79
CA GLU A 475 7.44 -18.19 7.49
C GLU A 475 8.91 -18.13 7.94
N PHE A 476 9.62 -17.05 7.61
CA PHE A 476 10.99 -16.80 8.07
C PHE A 476 11.11 -16.82 9.60
N ARG A 477 10.23 -16.11 10.32
CA ARG A 477 10.22 -16.10 11.78
C ARG A 477 10.08 -17.51 12.33
N THR A 478 9.12 -18.29 11.83
CA THR A 478 8.90 -19.66 12.30
C THR A 478 10.09 -20.57 12.04
N GLU A 479 10.68 -20.51 10.85
CA GLU A 479 11.84 -21.33 10.47
C GLU A 479 13.06 -21.05 11.37
N TRP A 480 13.40 -19.78 11.55
CA TRP A 480 14.61 -19.41 12.31
C TRP A 480 14.45 -19.60 13.82
N VAL A 481 13.24 -19.39 14.36
CA VAL A 481 12.92 -19.74 15.76
C VAL A 481 13.06 -21.25 15.98
N GLU A 482 12.57 -22.07 15.06
CA GLU A 482 12.74 -23.53 15.12
C GLU A 482 14.22 -23.92 15.01
N LYS A 483 14.99 -23.32 14.10
CA LYS A 483 16.43 -23.57 13.97
C LYS A 483 17.20 -23.26 15.25
N ILE A 484 16.94 -22.13 15.92
CA ILE A 484 17.55 -21.80 17.22
C ILE A 484 17.26 -22.92 18.24
N SER A 485 15.99 -23.33 18.33
CA SER A 485 15.59 -24.40 19.25
C SER A 485 16.28 -25.73 18.95
N LEU A 486 16.44 -26.09 17.67
CA LEU A 486 17.08 -27.32 17.23
C LEU A 486 18.58 -27.33 17.53
N VAL A 487 19.28 -26.20 17.34
CA VAL A 487 20.72 -26.10 17.61
C VAL A 487 21.00 -26.22 19.10
N ILE A 488 20.23 -25.53 19.95
CA ILE A 488 20.36 -25.65 21.41
C ILE A 488 20.04 -27.09 21.86
N LEU A 489 19.00 -27.72 21.28
CA LEU A 489 18.68 -29.12 21.56
C LEU A 489 19.82 -30.08 21.21
N ARG A 490 20.46 -29.89 20.04
CA ARG A 490 21.61 -30.70 19.61
C ARG A 490 22.81 -30.51 20.53
N GLY A 491 23.05 -29.27 20.97
CA GLY A 491 24.08 -28.97 21.97
C GLY A 491 23.79 -29.70 23.29
N PHE A 492 22.55 -29.64 23.78
CA PHE A 492 22.14 -30.38 24.97
C PHE A 492 22.29 -31.90 24.81
N ASP A 493 21.89 -32.48 23.68
CA ASP A 493 22.05 -33.92 23.39
C ASP A 493 23.53 -34.33 23.38
N SER A 494 24.42 -33.47 22.86
CA SER A 494 25.85 -33.73 22.87
C SER A 494 26.42 -33.79 24.30
N HIS A 495 26.11 -32.81 25.15
CA HIS A 495 26.61 -32.75 26.54
C HIS A 495 25.93 -33.77 27.45
N SER A 496 24.66 -34.14 27.18
CA SER A 496 23.91 -35.14 27.97
C SER A 496 24.17 -36.58 27.53
N ARG A 497 24.96 -36.81 26.47
CA ARG A 497 25.21 -38.14 25.90
C ARG A 497 25.76 -39.15 26.91
N ASP A 498 26.68 -38.71 27.76
CA ASP A 498 27.29 -39.57 28.78
C ASP A 498 26.30 -39.90 29.89
N TYR A 499 25.46 -38.93 30.28
CA TYR A 499 24.35 -39.15 31.19
C TYR A 499 23.34 -40.16 30.63
N VAL A 500 22.93 -40.03 29.37
CA VAL A 500 21.95 -40.93 28.75
C VAL A 500 22.51 -42.34 28.54
N LYS A 501 23.78 -42.48 28.14
CA LYS A 501 24.40 -43.78 27.82
C LYS A 501 24.87 -44.56 29.05
N ASN A 502 25.09 -43.92 30.20
CA ASN A 502 25.62 -44.59 31.39
C ASN A 502 24.58 -45.45 32.11
N LYS A 503 24.34 -46.66 31.57
CA LYS A 503 23.36 -47.62 32.10
C LYS A 503 23.64 -48.08 33.53
N ARG A 504 24.88 -47.96 34.00
CA ARG A 504 25.31 -48.44 35.33
C ARG A 504 24.84 -47.51 36.45
N GLN A 505 24.58 -46.23 36.16
CA GLN A 505 24.17 -45.26 37.18
C GLN A 505 22.77 -45.53 37.76
N TRP A 506 21.95 -46.31 37.04
CA TRP A 506 20.60 -46.67 37.45
C TRP A 506 20.54 -47.94 38.33
N GLN A 507 21.67 -48.64 38.47
CA GLN A 507 21.81 -49.92 39.17
C GLN A 507 22.68 -49.83 40.42
N LYS A 508 23.57 -48.84 40.52
CA LYS A 508 24.47 -48.66 41.68
C LYS A 508 23.78 -47.84 42.78
N GLY A 509 23.91 -48.31 44.02
CA GLY A 509 23.58 -47.53 45.22
C GLY A 509 24.81 -46.72 45.64
N GLU A 510 24.91 -45.48 45.18
CA GLU A 510 25.75 -44.49 45.85
C GLU A 510 24.83 -43.61 46.69
N GLU A 511 25.10 -43.55 47.99
CA GLU A 511 24.36 -42.73 48.95
C GLU A 511 24.64 -41.25 48.70
N GLY A 512 23.59 -40.50 48.36
CA GLY A 512 23.61 -39.04 48.25
C GLY A 512 22.51 -38.47 47.37
N TRP A 513 21.83 -37.44 47.86
CA TRP A 513 20.86 -36.59 47.12
C TRP A 513 21.59 -35.63 46.19
N THR A 514 22.52 -36.11 45.38
CA THR A 514 23.32 -35.28 44.50
C THR A 514 22.93 -35.52 43.05
N VAL A 515 22.64 -34.43 42.34
CA VAL A 515 22.39 -34.43 40.90
C VAL A 515 23.52 -35.17 40.19
N SER A 516 23.17 -35.98 39.20
CA SER A 516 24.14 -36.72 38.40
C SER A 516 25.19 -35.76 37.83
N LYS A 517 26.47 -35.94 38.20
CA LYS A 517 27.57 -35.06 37.76
C LYS A 517 27.64 -34.91 36.23
N THR A 518 27.25 -35.96 35.51
CA THR A 518 27.21 -36.01 34.04
C THR A 518 26.04 -35.25 33.42
N LEU A 519 25.05 -34.83 34.22
CA LEU A 519 23.92 -33.99 33.78
C LEU A 519 24.17 -32.50 34.01
N ILE A 520 24.98 -32.15 35.01
CA ILE A 520 25.24 -30.75 35.40
C ILE A 520 25.78 -29.93 34.22
N GLU A 521 26.73 -30.47 33.46
CA GLU A 521 27.31 -29.79 32.28
C GLU A 521 26.25 -29.50 31.21
N ALA A 522 25.33 -30.43 30.96
CA ALA A 522 24.25 -30.23 29.99
C ALA A 522 23.22 -29.20 30.47
N LEU A 523 22.94 -29.15 31.77
CA LEU A 523 22.04 -28.17 32.37
C LEU A 523 22.66 -26.76 32.37
N ASP A 524 23.95 -26.64 32.67
CA ASP A 524 24.69 -25.38 32.62
C ASP A 524 24.75 -24.82 31.19
N TYR A 525 25.02 -25.68 30.20
CA TYR A 525 24.93 -25.33 28.79
C TYR A 525 23.54 -24.81 28.41
N LEU A 526 22.48 -25.55 28.80
CA LEU A 526 21.10 -25.18 28.50
C LEU A 526 20.74 -23.83 29.12
N GLN A 527 21.05 -23.62 30.40
CA GLN A 527 20.76 -22.38 31.11
C GLN A 527 21.50 -21.19 30.48
N SER A 528 22.79 -21.38 30.15
CA SER A 528 23.61 -20.34 29.52
C SER A 528 23.04 -19.92 28.16
N LYS A 529 22.73 -20.88 27.28
CA LYS A 529 22.14 -20.58 25.97
C LYS A 529 20.76 -19.96 26.07
N MET A 530 19.92 -20.44 26.98
CA MET A 530 18.59 -19.90 27.19
C MET A 530 18.63 -18.46 27.70
N SER A 531 19.58 -18.11 28.57
CA SER A 531 19.76 -16.72 29.03
C SER A 531 20.13 -15.78 27.88
N VAL A 532 20.96 -16.24 26.93
CA VAL A 532 21.32 -15.46 25.73
C VAL A 532 20.09 -15.21 24.86
N VAL A 533 19.28 -16.25 24.60
CA VAL A 533 18.07 -16.12 23.79
C VAL A 533 17.01 -15.25 24.49
N GLU A 534 16.82 -15.39 25.80
CA GLU A 534 15.84 -14.61 26.58
C GLU A 534 16.14 -13.10 26.53
N VAL A 535 17.41 -12.71 26.67
CA VAL A 535 17.81 -11.30 26.63
C VAL A 535 17.65 -10.70 25.22
N SER A 536 17.91 -11.50 24.19
CA SER A 536 17.98 -11.03 22.81
C SER A 536 16.67 -11.12 22.04
N LEU A 537 15.91 -12.21 22.15
CA LEU A 537 14.67 -12.49 21.41
C LEU A 537 13.45 -11.87 22.09
N ASN A 538 12.44 -11.46 21.32
CA ASN A 538 11.16 -10.99 21.85
C ASN A 538 10.39 -12.10 22.58
N ASP A 539 9.51 -11.71 23.50
CA ASP A 539 8.88 -12.64 24.45
C ASP A 539 7.99 -13.67 23.77
N ARG A 540 7.27 -13.26 22.71
CA ARG A 540 6.36 -14.14 21.96
C ARG A 540 7.13 -15.27 21.27
N ASP A 541 8.21 -14.95 20.59
CA ASP A 541 9.04 -15.95 19.89
C ASP A 541 9.88 -16.77 20.87
N PHE A 542 10.33 -16.17 21.98
CA PHE A 542 11.02 -16.87 23.05
C PHE A 542 10.16 -18.00 23.64
N VAL A 543 8.84 -17.76 23.80
CA VAL A 543 7.90 -18.80 24.22
C VAL A 543 7.87 -19.99 23.25
N GLY A 544 7.99 -19.72 21.95
CA GLY A 544 8.15 -20.76 20.93
C GLY A 544 9.42 -21.59 21.14
N VAL A 545 10.57 -20.92 21.34
CA VAL A 545 11.86 -21.59 21.52
C VAL A 545 11.86 -22.54 22.72
N TRP A 546 11.51 -22.05 23.91
CA TRP A 546 11.63 -22.87 25.12
C TRP A 546 10.63 -24.03 25.15
N ARG A 547 9.43 -23.86 24.58
CA ARG A 547 8.44 -24.94 24.47
C ARG A 547 8.89 -26.04 23.53
N SER A 548 9.46 -25.67 22.38
CA SER A 548 10.04 -26.62 21.43
C SER A 548 11.24 -27.37 22.05
N LEU A 549 12.06 -26.66 22.83
CA LEU A 549 13.16 -27.27 23.59
C LEU A 549 12.66 -28.26 24.65
N ALA A 550 11.68 -27.89 25.47
CA ALA A 550 11.11 -28.78 26.48
C ALA A 550 10.55 -30.06 25.85
N ALA A 551 9.81 -29.93 24.74
CA ALA A 551 9.29 -31.07 24.00
C ALA A 551 10.41 -31.94 23.38
N GLY A 552 11.48 -31.32 22.90
CA GLY A 552 12.66 -32.01 22.39
C GLY A 552 13.41 -32.80 23.46
N ILE A 553 13.67 -32.17 24.61
CA ILE A 553 14.36 -32.78 25.75
C ILE A 553 13.50 -33.92 26.35
N ASP A 554 12.18 -33.74 26.46
CA ASP A 554 11.26 -34.81 26.89
C ASP A 554 11.40 -36.07 26.03
N ARG A 555 11.49 -35.89 24.69
CA ARG A 555 11.71 -37.00 23.76
C ARG A 555 13.09 -37.64 23.90
N LEU A 556 14.14 -36.84 24.11
CA LEU A 556 15.51 -37.35 24.30
C LEU A 556 15.61 -38.21 25.56
N ILE A 557 15.12 -37.71 26.69
CA ILE A 557 15.14 -38.41 27.97
C ILE A 557 14.27 -39.67 27.89
N PHE A 558 13.05 -39.55 27.35
CA PHE A 558 12.15 -40.69 27.22
C PHE A 558 12.74 -41.82 26.36
N ASN A 559 13.24 -41.50 25.17
CA ASN A 559 13.78 -42.51 24.26
C ASN A 559 15.14 -43.04 24.73
N GLY A 560 15.99 -42.16 25.26
CA GLY A 560 17.35 -42.48 25.66
C GLY A 560 17.45 -43.24 26.97
N ILE A 561 16.57 -42.96 27.93
CA ILE A 561 16.63 -43.50 29.29
C ILE A 561 15.47 -44.47 29.54
N LEU A 562 14.22 -43.99 29.47
CA LEU A 562 13.04 -44.78 29.92
C LEU A 562 12.72 -45.98 29.00
N ILE A 563 12.83 -45.78 27.69
CA ILE A 563 12.58 -46.81 26.67
C ILE A 563 13.84 -47.66 26.39
N SER A 564 15.00 -47.29 26.93
CA SER A 564 16.20 -48.10 26.83
C SER A 564 16.04 -49.40 27.64
N ASN A 565 16.70 -50.50 27.25
CA ASN A 565 16.60 -51.79 27.96
C ASN A 565 17.45 -51.79 29.26
N VAL A 566 17.30 -50.76 30.09
CA VAL A 566 18.08 -50.54 31.31
C VAL A 566 17.25 -50.95 32.52
N LYS A 567 17.90 -51.55 33.52
CA LYS A 567 17.23 -51.93 34.77
C LYS A 567 17.35 -50.81 35.81
N PHE A 568 16.23 -50.43 36.42
CA PHE A 568 16.13 -49.38 37.43
C PHE A 568 15.93 -49.96 38.83
N HIS A 569 16.93 -49.79 39.70
CA HIS A 569 16.84 -50.09 41.14
C HIS A 569 16.22 -48.90 41.89
N ASN A 570 15.84 -49.07 43.15
CA ASN A 570 15.21 -48.02 43.96
C ASN A 570 16.05 -46.73 44.01
N SER A 571 17.35 -46.85 44.27
CA SER A 571 18.29 -45.71 44.25
C SER A 571 18.35 -45.01 42.89
N GLY A 572 18.23 -45.77 41.79
CA GLY A 572 18.23 -45.23 40.44
C GLY A 572 16.95 -44.45 40.10
N VAL A 573 15.79 -44.86 40.65
CA VAL A 573 14.52 -44.15 40.47
C VAL A 573 14.49 -42.86 41.28
N GLU A 574 15.01 -42.87 42.50
CA GLU A 574 15.16 -41.66 43.31
C GLU A 574 16.10 -40.66 42.63
N ARG A 575 17.27 -41.12 42.16
CA ARG A 575 18.22 -40.30 41.40
C ARG A 575 17.59 -39.70 40.15
N PHE A 576 16.91 -40.51 39.33
CA PHE A 576 16.22 -40.02 38.13
C PHE A 576 15.14 -38.99 38.48
N GLY A 577 14.44 -39.16 39.61
CA GLY A 577 13.50 -38.18 40.14
C GLY A 577 14.17 -36.85 40.49
N SER A 578 15.25 -36.87 41.26
CA SER A 578 16.00 -35.66 41.62
C SER A 578 16.59 -34.95 40.40
N ASP A 579 17.13 -35.71 39.43
CA ASP A 579 17.67 -35.17 38.18
C ASP A 579 16.58 -34.47 37.34
N LEU A 580 15.38 -35.05 37.27
CA LEU A 580 14.23 -34.44 36.60
C LEU A 580 13.72 -33.18 37.32
N GLU A 581 13.68 -33.18 38.66
CA GLU A 581 13.29 -31.99 39.44
C GLU A 581 14.20 -30.80 39.14
N VAL A 582 15.52 -31.02 39.02
CA VAL A 582 16.46 -29.96 38.67
C VAL A 582 16.31 -29.51 37.22
N LEU A 583 16.13 -30.44 36.28
CA LEU A 583 15.82 -30.09 34.88
C LEU A 583 14.56 -29.24 34.79
N PHE A 584 13.49 -29.61 35.49
CA PHE A 584 12.26 -28.83 35.55
C PHE A 584 12.50 -27.46 36.18
N GLY A 585 13.34 -27.39 37.21
CA GLY A 585 13.77 -26.15 37.84
C GLY A 585 14.40 -25.15 36.87
N VAL A 586 15.17 -25.61 35.87
CA VAL A 586 15.73 -24.72 34.80
C VAL A 586 14.62 -23.98 34.06
N PHE A 587 13.51 -24.66 33.75
CA PHE A 587 12.35 -24.07 33.10
C PHE A 587 11.41 -23.32 34.07
N GLY A 588 11.67 -23.40 35.37
CA GLY A 588 10.88 -22.74 36.42
C GLY A 588 10.93 -21.21 36.32
N ALA A 589 11.96 -20.65 35.70
CA ALA A 589 12.06 -19.22 35.42
C ALA A 589 10.98 -18.73 34.43
N TRP A 590 10.53 -19.61 33.51
CA TRP A 590 9.61 -19.24 32.41
C TRP A 590 8.22 -19.86 32.55
N CYS A 591 8.03 -20.81 33.48
CA CYS A 591 6.75 -21.46 33.69
C CYS A 591 6.54 -21.88 35.16
N LEU A 592 5.32 -21.67 35.66
CA LEU A 592 4.89 -22.11 36.99
C LEU A 592 4.85 -23.64 37.16
N ARG A 593 4.64 -24.39 36.07
CA ARG A 593 4.49 -25.86 36.07
C ARG A 593 5.28 -26.51 34.93
N PRO A 594 6.62 -26.50 35.01
CA PRO A 594 7.50 -27.03 33.96
C PRO A 594 7.22 -28.50 33.61
N GLU A 595 6.88 -29.33 34.61
CA GLU A 595 6.51 -30.75 34.44
C GLU A 595 5.46 -31.01 33.35
N GLY A 596 4.53 -30.06 33.15
CA GLY A 596 3.48 -30.16 32.14
C GLY A 596 4.00 -30.18 30.69
N PHE A 597 5.21 -29.66 30.47
CA PHE A 597 5.90 -29.64 29.18
C PHE A 597 6.81 -30.86 28.97
N PHE A 598 6.94 -31.73 29.99
CA PHE A 598 7.66 -33.00 29.94
C PHE A 598 6.73 -34.19 30.21
N PRO A 599 5.67 -34.36 29.40
CA PRO A 599 4.64 -35.36 29.69
C PRO A 599 5.17 -36.79 29.72
N LYS A 600 6.05 -37.18 28.79
CA LYS A 600 6.50 -38.58 28.69
C LYS A 600 7.47 -38.93 29.81
N SER A 601 8.37 -38.03 30.15
CA SER A 601 9.33 -38.20 31.25
C SER A 601 8.63 -38.21 32.60
N SER A 602 7.66 -37.32 32.80
CA SER A 602 6.87 -37.23 34.04
C SER A 602 5.98 -38.46 34.25
N GLU A 603 5.26 -38.90 33.20
CA GLU A 603 4.45 -40.14 33.26
C GLU A 603 5.34 -41.37 33.42
N GLY A 604 6.52 -41.40 32.79
CA GLY A 604 7.50 -42.47 32.95
C GLY A 604 8.07 -42.57 34.36
N LEU A 605 8.39 -41.43 34.99
CA LEU A 605 8.80 -41.41 36.40
C LEU A 605 7.69 -41.89 37.33
N LYS A 606 6.43 -41.51 37.07
CA LYS A 606 5.27 -42.01 37.83
C LYS A 606 5.15 -43.53 37.76
N LEU A 607 5.35 -44.12 36.58
CA LEU A 607 5.37 -45.58 36.40
C LEU A 607 6.53 -46.23 37.17
N LEU A 608 7.73 -45.64 37.14
CA LEU A 608 8.88 -46.18 37.88
C LEU A 608 8.72 -46.10 39.41
N LYS A 609 7.98 -45.10 39.92
CA LYS A 609 7.68 -44.95 41.35
C LYS A 609 6.56 -45.87 41.86
N MET A 610 5.91 -46.66 41.01
CA MET A 610 4.83 -47.57 41.44
C MET A 610 5.35 -48.75 42.27
N ASP A 611 4.56 -49.16 43.27
CA ASP A 611 4.80 -50.36 44.06
C ASP A 611 4.54 -51.65 43.27
N GLU A 612 5.16 -52.75 43.68
CA GLU A 612 5.11 -54.05 42.99
C GLU A 612 3.67 -54.55 42.74
N ASN A 613 2.75 -54.32 43.67
CA ASN A 613 1.33 -54.67 43.53
C ASN A 613 0.63 -53.88 42.40
N ARG A 614 0.92 -52.58 42.30
CA ARG A 614 0.31 -51.69 41.29
C ARG A 614 0.90 -51.93 39.89
N VAL A 615 2.13 -52.43 39.81
CA VAL A 615 2.76 -52.86 38.55
C VAL A 615 2.03 -54.07 37.95
N GLN A 616 1.64 -55.05 38.78
CA GLN A 616 0.88 -56.22 38.32
C GLN A 616 -0.52 -55.82 37.83
N GLU A 617 -1.20 -54.92 38.55
CA GLU A 617 -2.49 -54.35 38.12
C GLU A 617 -2.38 -53.59 36.79
N CYS A 618 -1.31 -52.80 36.60
CA CYS A 618 -1.07 -52.07 35.35
C CYS A 618 -0.86 -53.00 34.15
N MET A 619 -0.12 -54.10 34.34
CA MET A 619 0.12 -55.10 33.29
C MET A 619 -1.15 -55.85 32.88
N GLY A 620 -2.16 -55.93 33.78
CA GLY A 620 -3.47 -56.53 33.48
C GLY A 620 -4.56 -55.54 33.01
N GLY A 621 -4.48 -54.27 33.42
CA GLY A 621 -5.55 -53.28 33.23
C GLY A 621 -5.55 -52.50 31.91
N GLY A 622 -4.46 -52.59 31.13
CA GLY A 622 -4.35 -52.03 29.78
C GLY A 622 -4.64 -50.52 29.70
N LYS A 623 -5.17 -50.07 28.55
CA LYS A 623 -5.37 -48.64 28.23
C LYS A 623 -6.32 -47.91 29.19
N ARG A 624 -7.30 -48.62 29.78
CA ARG A 624 -8.29 -48.02 30.69
C ARG A 624 -7.64 -47.68 32.03
N TRP A 625 -6.84 -48.59 32.58
CA TRP A 625 -6.11 -48.40 33.83
C TRP A 625 -5.11 -47.25 33.75
N LEU A 626 -4.37 -47.11 32.64
CA LEU A 626 -3.44 -46.00 32.44
C LEU A 626 -4.14 -44.64 32.53
N LYS A 627 -5.31 -44.50 31.89
CA LYS A 627 -6.10 -43.26 31.92
C LYS A 627 -6.63 -42.94 33.32
N GLU A 628 -7.09 -43.95 34.04
CA GLU A 628 -7.61 -43.82 35.42
C GLU A 628 -6.50 -43.41 36.40
N ASN A 629 -5.25 -43.80 36.14
CA ASN A 629 -4.08 -43.42 36.94
C ASN A 629 -3.36 -42.15 36.42
N GLY A 630 -4.00 -41.38 35.53
CA GLY A 630 -3.48 -40.09 35.06
C GLY A 630 -2.34 -40.18 34.03
N ILE A 631 -2.14 -41.34 33.40
CA ILE A 631 -1.17 -41.57 32.32
C ILE A 631 -1.93 -41.49 30.99
N ARG A 632 -1.71 -40.40 30.25
CA ARG A 632 -2.47 -40.09 29.04
C ARG A 632 -1.60 -40.02 27.78
N ARG A 633 -0.29 -39.83 27.93
CA ARG A 633 0.65 -39.53 26.85
C ARG A 633 1.49 -40.74 26.45
N LEU A 634 1.59 -41.74 27.31
CA LEU A 634 2.22 -43.03 27.02
C LEU A 634 1.24 -44.04 26.40
N SER A 635 1.72 -44.82 25.44
CA SER A 635 1.02 -46.00 24.93
C SER A 635 1.17 -47.20 25.87
N VAL A 636 0.29 -48.20 25.71
CA VAL A 636 0.32 -49.42 26.54
C VAL A 636 1.66 -50.15 26.40
N THR A 637 2.20 -50.24 25.18
CA THR A 637 3.48 -50.90 24.91
C THR A 637 4.67 -50.15 25.51
N GLU A 638 4.66 -48.81 25.46
CA GLU A 638 5.67 -47.97 26.12
C GLU A 638 5.63 -48.15 27.65
N ALA A 639 4.42 -48.14 28.23
CA ALA A 639 4.24 -48.31 29.67
C ALA A 639 4.71 -49.69 30.15
N GLU A 640 4.32 -50.76 29.46
CA GLU A 640 4.80 -52.12 29.75
C GLU A 640 6.32 -52.23 29.67
N LYS A 641 6.94 -51.55 28.70
CA LYS A 641 8.40 -51.57 28.54
C LYS A 641 9.10 -50.89 29.72
N ILE A 642 8.59 -49.75 30.16
CA ILE A 642 9.11 -49.04 31.35
C ILE A 642 8.95 -49.90 32.61
N LEU A 643 7.82 -50.58 32.78
CA LEU A 643 7.58 -51.45 33.94
C LEU A 643 8.50 -52.68 33.92
N LYS A 644 8.74 -53.30 32.76
CA LYS A 644 9.72 -54.40 32.61
C LYS A 644 11.15 -53.99 32.94
N ASN A 645 11.45 -52.70 32.88
CA ASN A 645 12.75 -52.14 33.25
C ASN A 645 12.89 -51.91 34.77
N ARG A 646 11.80 -51.94 35.54
CA ARG A 646 11.82 -51.79 37.00
C ARG A 646 12.29 -53.07 37.71
N VAL A 647 13.15 -52.93 38.71
CA VAL A 647 13.59 -54.03 39.59
C VAL A 647 13.41 -53.63 41.04
N PHE A 648 12.60 -54.40 41.77
CA PHE A 648 12.22 -54.14 43.18
C PHE A 648 13.17 -54.78 44.20
N ARG A 649 14.02 -55.71 43.78
CA ARG A 649 15.00 -56.39 44.64
C ARG A 649 16.36 -55.68 44.55
N SER A 650 16.90 -55.31 45.70
CA SER A 650 18.28 -54.84 45.90
C SER A 650 19.30 -55.91 45.54
#